data_AF-A0AB39S0U2-F1
#
_entry.id   AF-A0AB39S0U2-F1
#
_cell.length_a   1.000
_cell.length_b   1.000
_cell.length_c   1.000
_cell.angle_alpha   90.00
_cell.angle_beta   90.00
_cell.angle_gamma   90.00
#
_symmetry.space_group_name_H-M   'P 1'
#
loop_
_entity.id
_entity.type
_entity.pdbx_description
1 polymer ?
#
loop_
_entity_poly.entity_id
_entity_poly.type
_entity_poly.pdbx_seq_one_letter_code
_entity_poly.pdbx_strand_id
1 'polypeptide(L)'
;MRDVNEAAPAYAGQRATGESIERGGGGLGVDALLAKVRTPEAPSPTGPDAGSDPGSRNAQAPVAPDVDGLAAAIAAAAGPHLPEGHLSPDADFFDAGGSSVGAVELVAELERELGLEISLDDVFADARPRSLAQRWLSTAGATAVLSARAFPAGTVATSAPATSGTSPAAATRAPTTTAAGTSPTPGTLPLSTPGTLPLSAAGTRPAAAPGTLPVPAPRTPPATAITIRPGNSDTPYSTARPEDLDQILADLSLADRLPWTSTPEPLPPRRILLTGATGFLGSHMLLDLLRHSDAHVYCLVRAADEEAATARLGDALKSYRLPWSSEVRRRVTVLPGDIRRPHLGLSDELWNTLAHELDSVVGVAAAVDFLRGYQSLRQSNVIGSLTLAELAATGRPKPLHHISSIAVFNEVGITAMGEDDPFAHVDRLIAGYDQTKWAAEVALRRARDHGLIVTAMRPGGIGGHTRTGAYNPQDLSSGLISAFGRFRTVPAFHYLNAAPVDWVSRVAVGVICEPDAWGYDYHLTGVPNTLDDVVRDMAFGGMHVRVQDWDEWRTDALARLEAEPVPELGFLARVLQSPTALKLCEATLKGPAATDDRTAALVEALGLPPAARYDAQAQLKTFERLAQDGLARLPHKDDQPYLWFSETTEGGVGPVGAPADTPCSMALTLSIASMYQLVKERRVDVSGELTCPAVHAEPLVVERGDVWIRPEEGIPHQHGLRHQLLTYRLSLVDADGGRWWLEGNKHARARRDVWRQTRALTVEIGREGEPAALAGEVVVPADSYIRDQIDGIKVDPRLTSQEKRAAKLTWLAWFGLEMGRGLLGPFARAAADLLDLRRTQTPSEHPR
;
A
#
# COMPACT_ATOMS: atom_id res chain seq x y z
N MET A 1 -35.96 17.81 -40.22
CA MET A 1 -36.92 16.77 -40.62
C MET A 1 -37.40 16.15 -39.33
N ARG A 2 -38.36 16.78 -38.63
CA ARG A 2 -39.83 16.67 -38.80
C ARG A 2 -40.33 15.23 -38.64
N ASP A 3 -40.92 15.05 -37.46
CA ASP A 3 -42.10 14.24 -37.10
C ASP A 3 -42.00 12.71 -37.11
N VAL A 4 -42.57 11.95 -36.17
CA VAL A 4 -43.05 12.09 -34.78
C VAL A 4 -43.42 10.65 -34.36
N ASN A 5 -43.17 10.33 -33.09
CA ASN A 5 -43.78 9.35 -32.17
C ASN A 5 -44.75 8.29 -32.68
N GLU A 6 -44.64 7.09 -32.08
CA GLU A 6 -45.64 6.61 -31.09
C GLU A 6 -45.12 5.41 -30.28
N ALA A 7 -45.04 5.59 -28.94
CA ALA A 7 -45.31 4.62 -27.85
C ALA A 7 -44.38 4.81 -26.61
N ALA A 8 -44.74 5.77 -25.74
CA ALA A 8 -44.35 5.80 -24.31
C ALA A 8 -45.47 6.52 -23.54
N PRO A 9 -46.06 5.93 -22.48
CA PRO A 9 -45.74 6.45 -21.14
C PRO A 9 -45.83 5.41 -19.99
N ALA A 10 -44.74 5.25 -19.26
CA ALA A 10 -44.68 4.96 -17.83
C ALA A 10 -43.30 5.47 -17.36
N TYR A 11 -43.20 6.06 -16.18
CA TYR A 11 -42.02 6.78 -15.63
C TYR A 11 -41.89 8.27 -15.99
N ALA A 12 -42.87 9.07 -15.54
CA ALA A 12 -42.67 10.49 -15.26
C ALA A 12 -43.45 10.85 -13.98
N GLY A 13 -42.81 10.66 -12.82
CA GLY A 13 -43.45 10.92 -11.53
C GLY A 13 -42.53 11.07 -10.31
N GLN A 14 -41.20 10.98 -10.45
CA GLN A 14 -40.27 11.04 -9.29
C GLN A 14 -39.05 11.96 -9.52
N ARG A 15 -39.20 13.01 -10.33
CA ARG A 15 -38.15 14.03 -10.56
C ARG A 15 -38.61 15.47 -10.31
N ALA A 16 -39.65 15.66 -9.50
CA ALA A 16 -40.19 16.99 -9.18
C ALA A 16 -40.31 17.28 -7.67
N THR A 17 -39.61 16.53 -6.81
CA THR A 17 -39.63 16.69 -5.35
C THR A 17 -38.25 16.74 -4.71
N GLY A 18 -37.22 17.11 -5.48
CA GLY A 18 -35.83 17.24 -5.00
C GLY A 18 -35.24 18.65 -5.04
N GLU A 19 -35.88 19.62 -5.69
CA GLU A 19 -35.27 20.94 -5.97
C GLU A 19 -35.87 22.13 -5.20
N SER A 20 -36.59 21.89 -4.09
CA SER A 20 -37.28 22.97 -3.35
C SER A 20 -36.80 23.18 -1.91
N ILE A 21 -35.70 22.54 -1.47
CA ILE A 21 -35.18 22.67 -0.09
C ILE A 21 -33.79 23.35 -0.02
N GLU A 22 -33.22 23.78 -1.14
CA GLU A 22 -31.92 24.48 -1.19
C GLU A 22 -31.99 26.02 -1.18
N ARG A 23 -33.07 26.63 -0.67
CA ARG A 23 -33.10 28.09 -0.42
C ARG A 23 -33.55 28.38 1.00
N GLY A 24 -32.56 28.63 1.85
CA GLY A 24 -32.72 28.77 3.30
C GLY A 24 -33.60 29.93 3.75
N GLY A 25 -34.11 29.77 4.99
CA GLY A 25 -34.67 30.85 5.80
C GLY A 25 -35.72 30.38 6.80
N GLY A 26 -35.39 30.39 8.10
CA GLY A 26 -36.36 30.42 9.21
C GLY A 26 -36.40 29.15 10.06
N GLY A 27 -35.81 29.22 11.26
CA GLY A 27 -35.66 28.09 12.17
C GLY A 27 -36.95 27.58 12.80
N LEU A 28 -36.98 26.27 13.03
CA LEU A 28 -37.83 25.59 14.01
C LEU A 28 -36.98 24.50 14.68
N GLY A 29 -36.89 24.56 16.01
CA GLY A 29 -36.03 23.70 16.82
C GLY A 29 -36.50 22.25 16.89
N VAL A 30 -35.54 21.35 17.09
CA VAL A 30 -35.67 19.88 17.12
C VAL A 30 -36.74 19.38 18.11
N ASP A 31 -37.03 20.12 19.17
CA ASP A 31 -38.05 19.75 20.16
C ASP A 31 -39.50 19.86 19.66
N ALA A 32 -39.77 20.65 18.62
CA ALA A 32 -41.11 20.78 18.04
C ALA A 32 -41.45 19.64 17.05
N LEU A 33 -40.43 18.96 16.49
CA LEU A 33 -40.62 17.78 15.63
C LEU A 33 -40.94 16.52 16.45
N LEU A 34 -40.38 16.41 17.66
CA LEU A 34 -40.58 15.27 18.56
C LEU A 34 -41.97 15.23 19.21
N ALA A 35 -42.71 16.34 19.22
CA ALA A 35 -44.05 16.42 19.80
C ALA A 35 -45.17 15.92 18.86
N LYS A 36 -44.91 15.69 17.57
CA LYS A 36 -45.95 15.25 16.59
C LYS A 36 -45.98 13.74 16.31
N VAL A 37 -45.10 12.95 16.93
CA VAL A 37 -45.01 11.48 16.70
C VAL A 37 -45.63 10.67 17.86
N ARG A 38 -46.25 11.32 18.86
CA ARG A 38 -46.93 10.62 19.97
C ARG A 38 -48.44 10.84 19.98
N THR A 39 -49.16 10.14 19.11
CA THR A 39 -50.55 9.73 19.36
C THR A 39 -50.86 8.47 18.56
N PRO A 40 -51.23 7.35 19.19
CA PRO A 40 -51.74 6.17 18.49
C PRO A 40 -53.27 6.27 18.36
N GLU A 41 -53.80 6.18 17.14
CA GLU A 41 -55.22 5.91 16.90
C GLU A 41 -55.37 4.54 16.24
N ALA A 42 -56.05 3.63 16.94
CA ALA A 42 -56.41 2.29 16.48
C ALA A 42 -57.74 2.32 15.71
N PRO A 43 -57.95 1.44 14.72
CA PRO A 43 -59.26 1.30 14.06
C PRO A 43 -60.22 0.39 14.86
N SER A 44 -61.47 0.84 15.00
CA SER A 44 -62.57 0.14 15.65
C SER A 44 -63.18 -1.00 14.79
N PRO A 45 -63.77 -2.05 15.40
CA PRO A 45 -64.34 -3.20 14.71
C PRO A 45 -65.87 -3.13 14.51
N THR A 46 -66.40 -3.88 13.54
CA THR A 46 -67.82 -4.22 13.39
C THR A 46 -68.02 -5.71 13.67
N GLY A 47 -68.83 -6.06 14.70
CA GLY A 47 -69.14 -7.45 15.15
C GLY A 47 -70.28 -8.12 14.36
N PRO A 48 -71.11 -9.02 14.95
CA PRO A 48 -71.00 -9.78 16.21
C PRO A 48 -71.24 -11.32 16.05
N ASP A 49 -70.84 -12.15 17.04
CA ASP A 49 -71.75 -12.97 17.87
C ASP A 49 -71.09 -14.13 18.65
N ALA A 50 -71.62 -14.29 19.87
CA ALA A 50 -71.79 -15.50 20.71
C ALA A 50 -70.59 -16.27 21.32
N GLY A 51 -70.50 -16.21 22.66
CA GLY A 51 -70.60 -17.43 23.47
C GLY A 51 -69.40 -17.90 24.29
N SER A 52 -69.52 -17.70 25.62
CA SER A 52 -69.09 -18.56 26.74
C SER A 52 -67.60 -18.73 27.13
N ASP A 53 -67.34 -18.18 28.33
CA ASP A 53 -66.67 -18.75 29.52
C ASP A 53 -65.15 -18.51 29.77
N PRO A 54 -64.76 -17.87 30.90
CA PRO A 54 -63.37 -17.60 31.25
C PRO A 54 -62.85 -18.59 32.32
N GLY A 55 -61.70 -19.22 32.08
CA GLY A 55 -61.02 -19.96 33.15
C GLY A 55 -59.67 -20.54 32.74
N SER A 56 -58.63 -20.18 33.49
CA SER A 56 -57.26 -20.71 33.45
C SER A 56 -56.31 -20.11 32.38
N ARG A 57 -55.81 -18.90 32.68
CA ARG A 57 -54.49 -18.46 32.20
C ARG A 57 -53.42 -19.17 33.02
N ASN A 58 -52.82 -20.21 32.47
CA ASN A 58 -51.48 -20.64 32.88
C ASN A 58 -50.51 -19.55 32.44
N ALA A 59 -49.89 -18.87 33.41
CA ALA A 59 -48.75 -18.01 33.17
C ALA A 59 -47.57 -18.86 32.69
N GLN A 60 -47.32 -18.86 31.39
CA GLN A 60 -46.05 -19.33 30.83
C GLN A 60 -44.95 -18.38 31.31
N ALA A 61 -43.93 -18.97 31.94
CA ALA A 61 -42.67 -18.30 32.25
C ALA A 61 -42.07 -17.69 30.96
N PRO A 62 -41.31 -16.58 31.04
CA PRO A 62 -40.68 -15.98 29.88
C PRO A 62 -39.74 -17.01 29.25
N VAL A 63 -40.04 -17.38 28.00
CA VAL A 63 -39.19 -18.25 27.18
C VAL A 63 -37.86 -17.52 27.00
N ALA A 64 -36.76 -18.13 27.46
CA ALA A 64 -35.43 -17.63 27.17
C ALA A 64 -35.28 -17.48 25.64
N PRO A 65 -34.64 -16.41 25.13
CA PRO A 65 -34.56 -16.23 23.69
C PRO A 65 -33.84 -17.43 23.08
N ASP A 66 -34.51 -18.13 22.18
CA ASP A 66 -33.94 -19.24 21.42
C ASP A 66 -32.90 -18.68 20.44
N VAL A 67 -31.69 -19.27 20.46
CA VAL A 67 -30.57 -18.87 19.59
C VAL A 67 -31.00 -18.90 18.13
N ASP A 68 -31.77 -19.90 17.73
CA ASP A 68 -32.21 -20.04 16.34
C ASP A 68 -33.21 -18.96 15.94
N GLY A 69 -34.12 -18.58 16.85
CA GLY A 69 -35.05 -17.46 16.63
C GLY A 69 -34.34 -16.11 16.51
N LEU A 70 -33.34 -15.87 17.38
CA LEU A 70 -32.54 -14.65 17.33
C LEU A 70 -31.64 -14.60 16.08
N ALA A 71 -31.04 -15.74 15.70
CA ALA A 71 -30.23 -15.85 14.49
C ALA A 71 -31.06 -15.58 13.23
N ALA A 72 -32.30 -16.07 13.16
CA ALA A 72 -33.21 -15.79 12.06
C ALA A 72 -33.59 -14.30 11.98
N ALA A 73 -33.80 -13.64 13.12
CA ALA A 73 -34.09 -12.21 13.17
C ALA A 73 -32.89 -11.37 12.71
N ILE A 74 -31.68 -11.70 13.16
CA ILE A 74 -30.44 -11.03 12.72
C ILE A 74 -30.22 -11.27 11.22
N ALA A 75 -30.47 -12.48 10.72
CA ALA A 75 -30.35 -12.80 9.29
C ALA A 75 -31.32 -11.98 8.43
N ALA A 76 -32.56 -11.78 8.91
CA ALA A 76 -33.54 -10.93 8.24
C ALA A 76 -33.12 -9.45 8.22
N ALA A 77 -32.58 -8.94 9.33
CA ALA A 77 -32.06 -7.57 9.42
C ALA A 77 -30.82 -7.36 8.52
N ALA A 78 -30.02 -8.40 8.28
CA ALA A 78 -28.85 -8.34 7.41
C ALA A 78 -29.20 -8.32 5.90
N GLY A 79 -30.33 -8.92 5.51
CA GLY A 79 -30.76 -9.06 4.11
C GLY A 79 -30.73 -7.76 3.28
N PRO A 80 -31.32 -6.65 3.76
CA PRO A 80 -31.33 -5.36 3.05
C PRO A 80 -29.94 -4.79 2.71
N HIS A 81 -28.89 -5.18 3.43
CA HIS A 81 -27.53 -4.70 3.22
C HIS A 81 -26.68 -5.62 2.32
N LEU A 82 -27.30 -6.62 1.68
CA LEU A 82 -26.65 -7.62 0.84
C LEU A 82 -27.11 -7.56 -0.62
N PRO A 83 -26.24 -7.87 -1.60
CA PRO A 83 -26.60 -7.88 -3.01
C PRO A 83 -27.75 -8.86 -3.35
N GLU A 84 -27.79 -10.02 -2.69
CA GLU A 84 -28.81 -11.04 -2.90
C GLU A 84 -30.08 -10.81 -2.05
N GLY A 85 -30.10 -9.79 -1.19
CA GLY A 85 -31.25 -9.42 -0.36
C GLY A 85 -31.58 -10.39 0.79
N HIS A 86 -30.78 -11.43 1.01
CA HIS A 86 -31.01 -12.43 2.04
C HIS A 86 -29.70 -12.99 2.59
N LEU A 87 -29.73 -13.50 3.83
CA LEU A 87 -28.60 -14.16 4.50
C LEU A 87 -29.08 -15.44 5.19
N SER A 88 -28.31 -16.51 5.11
CA SER A 88 -28.57 -17.71 5.93
C SER A 88 -28.08 -17.49 7.37
N PRO A 89 -28.73 -18.03 8.41
CA PRO A 89 -28.28 -17.89 9.81
C PRO A 89 -26.84 -18.33 10.07
N ASP A 90 -26.31 -19.22 9.23
CA ASP A 90 -24.95 -19.78 9.30
C ASP A 90 -23.97 -19.16 8.29
N ALA A 91 -24.44 -18.30 7.39
CA ALA A 91 -23.61 -17.62 6.40
C ALA A 91 -23.00 -16.34 7.00
N ASP A 92 -21.70 -16.12 6.75
CA ASP A 92 -21.03 -14.88 7.14
C ASP A 92 -21.49 -13.74 6.21
N PHE A 93 -21.91 -12.63 6.81
CA PHE A 93 -22.40 -11.44 6.10
C PHE A 93 -21.42 -10.94 5.02
N PHE A 94 -20.13 -10.90 5.31
CA PHE A 94 -19.13 -10.41 4.36
C PHE A 94 -18.90 -11.41 3.22
N ASP A 95 -18.98 -12.71 3.51
CA ASP A 95 -18.90 -13.73 2.46
C ASP A 95 -20.10 -13.70 1.51
N ALA A 96 -21.27 -13.28 1.99
CA ALA A 96 -22.47 -13.02 1.20
C ALA A 96 -22.41 -11.70 0.39
N GLY A 97 -21.29 -10.95 0.46
CA GLY A 97 -21.09 -9.70 -0.29
C GLY A 97 -21.41 -8.44 0.51
N GLY A 98 -21.64 -8.55 1.82
CA GLY A 98 -21.80 -7.42 2.72
C GLY A 98 -20.55 -6.56 2.80
N SER A 99 -20.72 -5.24 2.87
CA SER A 99 -19.62 -4.29 2.99
C SER A 99 -19.42 -3.85 4.44
N SER A 100 -18.25 -3.31 4.77
CA SER A 100 -18.01 -2.71 6.09
C SER A 100 -18.96 -1.54 6.40
N VAL A 101 -19.48 -0.84 5.38
CA VAL A 101 -20.51 0.20 5.56
C VAL A 101 -21.85 -0.45 5.91
N GLY A 102 -22.23 -1.50 5.16
CA GLY A 102 -23.42 -2.30 5.48
C GLY A 102 -23.35 -2.96 6.86
N ALA A 103 -22.16 -3.29 7.37
CA ALA A 103 -21.98 -3.79 8.73
C ALA A 103 -22.27 -2.72 9.80
N VAL A 104 -21.88 -1.46 9.56
CA VAL A 104 -22.22 -0.33 10.46
C VAL A 104 -23.72 -0.08 10.47
N GLU A 105 -24.35 -0.09 9.29
CA GLU A 105 -25.80 0.05 9.16
C GLU A 105 -26.53 -1.12 9.84
N LEU A 106 -26.03 -2.35 9.66
CA LEU A 106 -26.56 -3.54 10.33
C LEU A 106 -26.50 -3.39 11.85
N VAL A 107 -25.37 -2.98 12.43
CA VAL A 107 -25.27 -2.76 13.89
C VAL A 107 -26.31 -1.75 14.36
N ALA A 108 -26.44 -0.61 13.66
CA ALA A 108 -27.44 0.40 14.01
C ALA A 108 -28.88 -0.14 13.90
N GLU A 109 -29.15 -0.99 12.92
CA GLU A 109 -30.45 -1.63 12.72
C GLU A 109 -30.76 -2.66 13.80
N LEU A 110 -29.79 -3.50 14.17
CA LEU A 110 -29.92 -4.48 15.24
C LEU A 110 -30.22 -3.82 16.59
N GLU A 111 -29.58 -2.69 16.87
CA GLU A 111 -29.89 -1.88 18.07
C GLU A 111 -31.29 -1.26 17.98
N ARG A 112 -31.63 -0.65 16.84
CA ARG A 112 -32.90 0.07 16.64
C ARG A 112 -34.13 -0.85 16.63
N GLU A 113 -34.07 -1.98 15.94
CA GLU A 113 -35.22 -2.85 15.69
C GLU A 113 -35.32 -4.03 16.65
N LEU A 114 -34.18 -4.60 17.02
CA LEU A 114 -34.12 -5.80 17.87
C LEU A 114 -33.65 -5.51 19.29
N GLY A 115 -33.22 -4.26 19.60
CA GLY A 115 -32.67 -3.90 20.91
C GLY A 115 -31.36 -4.61 21.24
N LEU A 116 -30.64 -5.08 20.21
CA LEU A 116 -29.41 -5.85 20.36
C LEU A 116 -28.21 -4.90 20.35
N GLU A 117 -27.66 -4.61 21.52
CA GLU A 117 -26.37 -3.95 21.64
C GLU A 117 -25.24 -4.92 21.26
N ILE A 118 -24.85 -4.90 19.98
CA ILE A 118 -23.73 -5.67 19.44
C ILE A 118 -22.64 -4.69 19.02
N SER A 119 -21.41 -4.90 19.47
CA SER A 119 -20.30 -4.03 19.06
C SER A 119 -19.92 -4.27 17.61
N LEU A 120 -19.45 -3.21 16.93
CA LEU A 120 -18.94 -3.34 15.56
C LEU A 120 -17.73 -4.31 15.48
N ASP A 121 -16.92 -4.36 16.53
CA ASP A 121 -15.80 -5.31 16.66
C ASP A 121 -16.29 -6.77 16.75
N ASP A 122 -17.51 -7.03 17.23
CA ASP A 122 -18.09 -8.37 17.25
C ASP A 122 -18.58 -8.81 15.87
N VAL A 123 -19.22 -7.89 15.13
CA VAL A 123 -19.63 -8.13 13.74
C VAL A 123 -18.42 -8.38 12.86
N PHE A 124 -17.38 -7.55 12.97
CA PHE A 124 -16.16 -7.78 12.19
C PHE A 124 -15.43 -9.07 12.57
N ALA A 125 -15.55 -9.53 13.81
CA ALA A 125 -14.92 -10.77 14.24
C ALA A 125 -15.60 -12.01 13.66
N ASP A 126 -16.93 -12.07 13.70
CA ASP A 126 -17.73 -13.14 13.11
C ASP A 126 -19.16 -12.63 12.82
N ALA A 127 -19.44 -12.39 11.54
CA ALA A 127 -20.70 -11.77 11.12
C ALA A 127 -21.80 -12.80 10.79
N ARG A 128 -21.66 -14.04 11.26
CA ARG A 128 -22.74 -15.02 11.17
C ARG A 128 -23.87 -14.67 12.14
N PRO A 129 -25.13 -14.60 11.68
CA PRO A 129 -26.27 -14.30 12.56
C PRO A 129 -26.34 -15.21 13.79
N ARG A 130 -26.04 -16.50 13.64
CA ARG A 130 -26.00 -17.46 14.76
C ARG A 130 -24.89 -17.14 15.77
N SER A 131 -23.69 -16.78 15.30
CA SER A 131 -22.58 -16.38 16.18
C SER A 131 -22.91 -15.10 16.95
N LEU A 132 -23.48 -14.10 16.28
CA LEU A 132 -23.92 -12.85 16.90
C LEU A 132 -25.01 -13.09 17.96
N ALA A 133 -26.00 -13.94 17.65
CA ALA A 133 -27.04 -14.35 18.59
C ALA A 133 -26.46 -15.04 19.83
N GLN A 134 -25.56 -16.01 19.65
CA GLN A 134 -24.91 -16.73 20.75
C GLN A 134 -24.10 -15.80 21.65
N ARG A 135 -23.31 -14.89 21.05
CA ARG A 135 -22.51 -13.92 21.80
C ARG A 135 -23.37 -12.99 22.61
N TRP A 136 -24.38 -12.39 21.99
CA TRP A 136 -25.29 -11.49 22.69
C TRP A 136 -25.98 -12.20 23.86
N LEU A 137 -26.46 -13.44 23.67
CA LEU A 137 -27.07 -14.22 24.75
C LEU A 137 -26.09 -14.59 25.87
N SER A 138 -24.83 -14.87 25.54
CA SER A 138 -23.79 -15.15 26.54
C SER A 138 -23.47 -13.92 27.41
N THR A 139 -23.42 -12.74 26.79
CA THR A 139 -23.18 -11.46 27.47
C THR A 139 -24.38 -11.01 28.29
N ALA A 140 -25.60 -11.15 27.74
CA ALA A 140 -26.87 -10.86 28.42
C ALA A 140 -27.13 -11.80 29.61
N GLY A 141 -26.72 -13.07 29.49
CA GLY A 141 -26.75 -14.04 30.59
C GLY A 141 -25.76 -13.68 31.71
N ALA A 142 -24.56 -13.20 31.36
CA ALA A 142 -23.55 -12.79 32.34
C ALA A 142 -23.97 -11.53 33.12
N THR A 143 -24.60 -10.55 32.48
CA THR A 143 -25.16 -9.36 33.16
C THR A 143 -26.33 -9.70 34.08
N ALA A 144 -27.18 -10.66 33.72
CA ALA A 144 -28.23 -11.18 34.61
C ALA A 144 -27.66 -11.90 35.86
N VAL A 145 -26.59 -12.68 35.71
CA VAL A 145 -25.92 -13.38 36.82
C VAL A 145 -25.17 -12.41 37.75
N LEU A 146 -24.57 -11.36 37.20
CA LEU A 146 -23.92 -10.29 37.98
C LEU A 146 -24.94 -9.44 38.73
N SER A 147 -26.12 -9.18 38.15
CA SER A 147 -27.22 -8.49 38.84
C SER A 147 -27.85 -9.33 39.96
N ALA A 148 -27.84 -10.67 39.85
CA ALA A 148 -28.41 -11.57 40.86
C ALA A 148 -27.48 -11.81 42.08
N ARG A 149 -26.19 -11.43 41.98
CA ARG A 149 -25.21 -11.57 43.07
C ARG A 149 -25.08 -10.31 43.96
N ALA A 150 -25.87 -9.27 43.72
CA ALA A 150 -25.82 -8.05 44.50
C ALA A 150 -26.96 -7.98 45.55
N PHE A 151 -26.56 -8.06 46.83
CA PHE A 151 -27.22 -7.60 48.08
C PHE A 151 -28.08 -8.60 48.91
N PRO A 152 -28.16 -8.43 50.26
CA PRO A 152 -27.82 -7.22 51.03
C PRO A 152 -26.80 -7.34 52.16
N ALA A 153 -26.28 -6.16 52.48
CA ALA A 153 -25.41 -5.83 53.60
C ALA A 153 -26.08 -6.10 54.95
N GLY A 154 -25.31 -6.70 55.87
CA GLY A 154 -25.59 -6.77 57.29
C GLY A 154 -24.44 -6.14 58.07
N THR A 155 -24.69 -4.96 58.64
CA THR A 155 -23.86 -4.19 59.58
C THR A 155 -23.43 -5.00 60.81
N VAL A 156 -22.12 -5.05 61.12
CA VAL A 156 -21.57 -4.91 62.48
C VAL A 156 -20.20 -4.25 62.43
N ALA A 157 -20.02 -3.23 63.26
CA ALA A 157 -18.82 -2.41 63.45
C ALA A 157 -17.69 -3.15 64.21
N THR A 158 -16.43 -2.73 64.03
CA THR A 158 -15.56 -2.17 65.10
C THR A 158 -14.11 -1.93 64.63
N SER A 159 -13.66 -0.69 64.85
CA SER A 159 -12.34 -0.19 65.26
C SER A 159 -11.04 -0.99 64.98
N ALA A 160 -10.11 -0.35 64.27
CA ALA A 160 -8.65 -0.51 64.39
C ALA A 160 -8.15 -0.12 65.83
N PRO A 161 -6.87 -0.31 66.27
CA PRO A 161 -5.64 -0.42 65.47
C PRO A 161 -4.46 -1.27 66.05
N ALA A 162 -3.32 -1.21 65.34
CA ALA A 162 -1.94 -1.07 65.85
C ALA A 162 -1.00 -2.30 66.00
N THR A 163 0.06 -2.24 65.18
CA THR A 163 1.51 -2.31 65.52
C THR A 163 2.26 -3.62 65.81
N SER A 164 3.55 -3.55 65.40
CA SER A 164 4.72 -4.39 65.71
C SER A 164 4.86 -5.67 64.87
N GLY A 165 6.02 -6.06 64.38
CA GLY A 165 7.39 -5.62 64.61
C GLY A 165 8.31 -6.83 64.40
N THR A 166 9.28 -6.68 63.51
CA THR A 166 10.66 -7.22 63.56
C THR A 166 10.93 -8.69 63.99
N SER A 167 11.62 -9.41 63.09
CA SER A 167 12.43 -10.64 63.27
C SER A 167 13.35 -10.60 64.52
N PRO A 168 13.88 -11.74 65.07
CA PRO A 168 14.93 -12.53 64.38
C PRO A 168 15.15 -14.02 64.77
N ALA A 169 15.90 -14.72 63.90
CA ALA A 169 17.01 -15.69 64.08
C ALA A 169 17.01 -16.88 65.09
N ALA A 170 17.50 -18.00 64.55
CA ALA A 170 18.57 -18.91 65.03
C ALA A 170 18.23 -20.31 65.61
N ALA A 171 18.86 -21.32 64.96
CA ALA A 171 19.40 -22.60 65.44
C ALA A 171 18.45 -23.59 66.18
N THR A 172 18.46 -24.90 65.94
CA THR A 172 19.60 -25.82 66.16
C THR A 172 19.17 -27.27 65.80
N ARG A 173 20.16 -28.13 65.51
CA ARG A 173 20.27 -29.58 65.80
C ARG A 173 19.79 -30.63 64.78
N ALA A 174 20.79 -31.40 64.31
CA ALA A 174 20.71 -32.77 63.76
C ALA A 174 20.53 -33.82 64.90
N PRO A 175 20.33 -35.15 64.65
CA PRO A 175 21.40 -36.02 64.11
C PRO A 175 21.00 -37.27 63.23
N THR A 176 21.99 -37.77 62.47
CA THR A 176 22.36 -39.18 62.11
C THR A 176 21.31 -40.16 61.54
N THR A 177 21.53 -40.84 60.40
CA THR A 177 22.44 -42.01 60.24
C THR A 177 22.54 -42.51 58.77
N THR A 178 23.78 -42.87 58.33
CA THR A 178 24.26 -43.98 57.42
C THR A 178 23.47 -44.38 56.14
N ALA A 179 24.05 -44.69 54.95
CA ALA A 179 25.30 -45.39 54.62
C ALA A 179 25.75 -45.21 53.13
N ALA A 180 27.08 -45.38 52.91
CA ALA A 180 27.87 -45.92 51.77
C ALA A 180 27.35 -45.89 50.30
N GLY A 181 28.16 -45.60 49.27
CA GLY A 181 29.60 -45.36 49.22
C GLY A 181 30.18 -45.20 47.80
N THR A 182 31.41 -44.67 47.80
CA THR A 182 32.55 -44.88 46.85
C THR A 182 32.49 -44.45 45.38
N SER A 183 33.18 -43.35 45.10
CA SER A 183 33.91 -43.03 43.86
C SER A 183 35.24 -43.82 43.76
N PRO A 184 36.04 -43.62 42.69
CA PRO A 184 37.31 -42.94 42.93
C PRO A 184 37.75 -41.93 41.86
N THR A 185 38.28 -40.81 42.36
CA THR A 185 39.18 -39.79 41.78
C THR A 185 40.64 -40.35 41.70
N PRO A 186 41.77 -39.62 41.43
CA PRO A 186 42.00 -38.15 41.35
C PRO A 186 43.06 -37.63 40.33
N GLY A 187 43.12 -36.29 40.21
CA GLY A 187 44.39 -35.51 40.30
C GLY A 187 44.77 -34.70 39.06
N THR A 188 45.38 -33.51 39.11
CA THR A 188 45.73 -32.54 40.17
C THR A 188 46.12 -31.23 39.43
N LEU A 189 45.78 -30.06 40.00
CA LEU A 189 46.13 -28.69 39.56
C LEU A 189 47.65 -28.37 39.75
N PRO A 190 48.23 -27.27 39.19
CA PRO A 190 48.13 -25.94 39.82
C PRO A 190 48.14 -24.67 38.92
N LEU A 191 47.39 -23.66 39.39
CA LEU A 191 47.61 -22.19 39.45
C LEU A 191 48.51 -21.43 38.44
N SER A 192 47.99 -20.37 37.81
CA SER A 192 48.22 -18.92 38.12
C SER A 192 47.85 -17.97 36.94
N THR A 193 47.24 -16.83 37.27
CA THR A 193 46.69 -15.69 36.48
C THR A 193 47.75 -14.75 35.86
N PRO A 194 47.42 -13.61 35.19
CA PRO A 194 46.28 -13.21 34.31
C PRO A 194 46.72 -12.53 32.96
N GLY A 195 45.81 -12.44 31.98
CA GLY A 195 45.77 -11.30 31.05
C GLY A 195 46.07 -11.54 29.55
N THR A 196 45.18 -10.95 28.74
CA THR A 196 45.34 -10.50 27.34
C THR A 196 44.93 -11.49 26.22
N LEU A 197 43.82 -11.16 25.57
CA LEU A 197 43.34 -11.68 24.27
C LEU A 197 44.39 -11.49 23.16
N PRO A 198 44.46 -12.39 22.16
CA PRO A 198 43.95 -11.96 20.84
C PRO A 198 43.23 -13.06 20.03
N LEU A 199 42.37 -12.59 19.13
CA LEU A 199 41.82 -13.18 17.90
C LEU A 199 42.15 -14.65 17.57
N SER A 200 41.11 -15.48 17.43
CA SER A 200 41.17 -16.76 16.71
C SER A 200 40.31 -16.71 15.46
N ALA A 201 40.98 -16.88 14.32
CA ALA A 201 40.38 -17.14 13.03
C ALA A 201 39.90 -18.60 12.90
N ALA A 202 38.96 -18.77 11.97
CA ALA A 202 38.73 -19.94 11.11
C ALA A 202 38.39 -21.30 11.75
N GLY A 203 37.09 -21.63 11.66
CA GLY A 203 36.59 -22.99 11.46
C GLY A 203 35.76 -23.04 10.17
N THR A 204 36.43 -23.16 9.03
CA THR A 204 35.84 -23.38 7.70
C THR A 204 35.05 -24.69 7.66
N ARG A 205 33.72 -24.61 7.42
CA ARG A 205 32.91 -25.76 6.97
C ARG A 205 33.26 -26.08 5.51
N PRO A 206 33.21 -27.34 5.08
CA PRO A 206 33.49 -27.70 3.69
C PRO A 206 32.46 -27.05 2.76
N ALA A 207 32.95 -26.49 1.65
CA ALA A 207 32.12 -25.98 0.57
C ALA A 207 31.25 -27.12 0.01
N ALA A 208 29.94 -26.90 -0.02
CA ALA A 208 29.00 -27.76 -0.74
C ALA A 208 29.28 -27.68 -2.24
N ALA A 209 29.12 -28.79 -2.96
CA ALA A 209 29.23 -28.84 -4.41
C ALA A 209 28.22 -27.88 -5.06
N PRO A 210 28.54 -27.26 -6.21
CA PRO A 210 27.61 -26.35 -6.88
C PRO A 210 26.47 -27.13 -7.54
N GLY A 211 25.23 -26.68 -7.33
CA GLY A 211 24.10 -27.02 -8.20
C GLY A 211 23.00 -27.89 -7.62
N THR A 212 22.81 -27.96 -6.31
CA THR A 212 21.53 -28.45 -5.74
C THR A 212 21.37 -27.92 -4.33
N LEU A 213 20.34 -27.11 -4.10
CA LEU A 213 19.96 -26.71 -2.75
C LEU A 213 19.52 -27.97 -1.99
N PRO A 214 20.04 -28.24 -0.78
CA PRO A 214 19.65 -29.43 -0.02
C PRO A 214 18.18 -29.33 0.37
N VAL A 215 17.37 -30.29 -0.08
CA VAL A 215 15.94 -30.44 0.28
C VAL A 215 15.76 -30.12 1.76
N PRO A 216 14.91 -29.15 2.13
CA PRO A 216 14.82 -28.72 3.50
C PRO A 216 14.29 -29.88 4.34
N ALA A 217 14.99 -30.17 5.44
CA ALA A 217 14.49 -31.13 6.41
C ALA A 217 13.14 -30.62 6.95
N PRO A 218 12.11 -31.47 7.04
CA PRO A 218 10.84 -31.09 7.66
C PRO A 218 11.14 -30.63 9.09
N ARG A 219 10.98 -29.33 9.33
CA ARG A 219 11.02 -28.73 10.65
C ARG A 219 9.67 -28.12 10.93
N THR A 220 8.64 -28.97 10.96
CA THR A 220 7.50 -28.70 11.82
C THR A 220 8.08 -28.55 13.23
N PRO A 221 7.93 -27.40 13.90
CA PRO A 221 8.27 -27.33 15.31
C PRO A 221 7.57 -28.50 15.99
N PRO A 222 8.23 -29.30 16.85
CA PRO A 222 7.47 -30.27 17.63
C PRO A 222 6.32 -29.49 18.26
N ALA A 223 5.11 -30.01 18.13
CA ALA A 223 3.99 -29.58 18.94
C ALA A 223 4.45 -29.77 20.39
N THR A 224 5.11 -28.76 20.94
CA THR A 224 5.44 -28.71 22.35
C THR A 224 4.07 -28.75 22.97
N ALA A 225 3.72 -29.87 23.59
CA ALA A 225 2.41 -30.12 24.13
C ALA A 225 1.94 -28.83 24.80
N ILE A 226 0.99 -28.14 24.17
CA ILE A 226 0.37 -26.94 24.70
C ILE A 226 -0.42 -27.45 25.90
N THR A 227 0.28 -27.62 27.01
CA THR A 227 -0.29 -28.02 28.28
C THR A 227 -0.79 -26.72 28.89
N ILE A 228 -1.90 -26.21 28.35
CA ILE A 228 -2.67 -25.20 29.08
C ILE A 228 -3.19 -25.94 30.30
N ARG A 229 -2.55 -25.70 31.44
CA ARG A 229 -3.14 -26.08 32.73
C ARG A 229 -4.46 -25.32 32.84
N PRO A 230 -5.61 -26.00 32.96
CA PRO A 230 -6.88 -25.33 33.19
C PRO A 230 -6.85 -24.81 34.62
N GLY A 231 -6.48 -23.55 34.79
CA GLY A 231 -6.36 -22.92 36.10
C GLY A 231 -5.26 -21.86 36.18
N ASN A 232 -5.36 -20.81 35.37
CA ASN A 232 -5.02 -19.43 35.68
C ASN A 232 -5.15 -18.61 34.40
N SER A 233 -6.25 -17.87 34.27
CA SER A 233 -6.58 -16.97 33.16
C SER A 233 -5.76 -15.67 33.16
N ASP A 234 -4.49 -15.72 33.59
CA ASP A 234 -3.60 -14.56 33.68
C ASP A 234 -2.25 -14.88 33.02
N THR A 235 -2.26 -15.07 31.70
CA THR A 235 -1.08 -14.75 30.88
C THR A 235 -1.25 -13.32 30.37
N PRO A 236 -0.51 -12.32 30.89
CA PRO A 236 -0.74 -10.90 30.63
C PRO A 236 -0.48 -10.42 29.18
N TYR A 237 -0.32 -11.35 28.22
CA TYR A 237 0.10 -11.07 26.84
C TYR A 237 -0.73 -11.79 25.76
N SER A 238 -1.79 -12.54 26.11
CA SER A 238 -2.66 -13.15 25.09
C SER A 238 -3.54 -12.07 24.45
N THR A 239 -3.44 -11.88 23.15
CA THR A 239 -4.22 -10.91 22.37
C THR A 239 -5.23 -11.56 21.44
N ALA A 240 -5.02 -12.83 21.06
CA ALA A 240 -5.99 -13.60 20.29
C ALA A 240 -7.18 -14.03 21.16
N ARG A 241 -8.37 -14.12 20.55
CA ARG A 241 -9.56 -14.61 21.25
C ARG A 241 -9.45 -16.13 21.45
N PRO A 242 -9.87 -16.70 22.60
CA PRO A 242 -9.81 -18.14 22.84
C PRO A 242 -10.54 -18.98 21.76
N GLU A 243 -11.73 -18.52 21.33
CA GLU A 243 -12.51 -19.17 20.25
C GLU A 243 -11.73 -19.24 18.93
N ASP A 244 -11.00 -18.18 18.59
CA ASP A 244 -10.18 -18.13 17.38
C ASP A 244 -9.00 -19.11 17.51
N LEU A 245 -8.37 -19.19 18.69
CA LEU A 245 -7.27 -20.13 18.93
C LEU A 245 -7.71 -21.59 18.78
N ASP A 246 -8.85 -21.97 19.37
CA ASP A 246 -9.41 -23.32 19.25
C ASP A 246 -9.74 -23.64 17.78
N GLN A 247 -10.34 -22.69 17.06
CA GLN A 247 -10.64 -22.87 15.64
C GLN A 247 -9.36 -22.99 14.80
N ILE A 248 -8.34 -22.15 15.05
CA ILE A 248 -7.05 -22.23 14.36
C ILE A 248 -6.46 -23.62 14.54
N LEU A 249 -6.39 -24.12 15.77
CA LEU A 249 -5.85 -25.46 16.06
C LEU A 249 -6.64 -26.56 15.35
N ALA A 250 -7.96 -26.46 15.31
CA ALA A 250 -8.81 -27.38 14.54
C ALA A 250 -8.51 -27.33 13.04
N ASP A 251 -8.29 -26.15 12.48
CA ASP A 251 -7.97 -25.96 11.06
C ASP A 251 -6.59 -26.52 10.71
N LEU A 252 -5.60 -26.36 11.59
CA LEU A 252 -4.29 -26.95 11.40
C LEU A 252 -4.36 -28.49 11.32
N SER A 253 -5.30 -29.12 12.02
CA SER A 253 -5.49 -30.58 11.98
C SER A 253 -6.10 -31.08 10.66
N LEU A 254 -6.66 -30.19 9.84
CA LEU A 254 -7.17 -30.57 8.51
C LEU A 254 -6.03 -30.93 7.55
N ALA A 255 -4.84 -30.35 7.74
CA ALA A 255 -3.66 -30.73 6.97
C ALA A 255 -3.32 -32.23 7.15
N ASP A 256 -3.58 -32.77 8.35
CA ASP A 256 -3.32 -34.18 8.69
C ASP A 256 -4.27 -35.14 7.94
N ARG A 257 -5.30 -34.62 7.25
CA ARG A 257 -6.22 -35.41 6.40
C ARG A 257 -5.79 -35.45 4.94
N LEU A 258 -4.81 -34.64 4.54
CA LEU A 258 -4.32 -34.63 3.16
C LEU A 258 -3.64 -35.97 2.84
N PRO A 259 -3.83 -36.51 1.62
CA PRO A 259 -3.21 -37.78 1.25
C PRO A 259 -1.69 -37.64 1.19
N TRP A 260 -1.00 -38.75 1.44
CA TRP A 260 0.44 -38.84 1.24
C TRP A 260 0.75 -38.79 -0.26
N THR A 261 1.75 -37.99 -0.62
CA THR A 261 2.11 -37.75 -2.02
C THR A 261 3.56 -38.14 -2.28
N SER A 262 3.84 -38.59 -3.50
CA SER A 262 5.21 -38.70 -3.99
C SER A 262 5.72 -37.33 -4.45
N THR A 263 7.04 -37.19 -4.55
CA THR A 263 7.66 -35.97 -5.07
C THR A 263 7.22 -35.70 -6.51
N PRO A 264 6.83 -34.45 -6.85
CA PRO A 264 6.56 -34.07 -8.23
C PRO A 264 7.84 -34.13 -9.08
N GLU A 265 7.66 -34.25 -10.38
CA GLU A 265 8.77 -34.19 -11.33
C GLU A 265 9.37 -32.78 -11.34
N PRO A 266 10.70 -32.61 -11.20
CA PRO A 266 11.35 -31.31 -11.09
C PRO A 266 11.52 -30.67 -12.49
N LEU A 267 10.40 -30.32 -13.13
CA LEU A 267 10.37 -29.68 -14.44
C LEU A 267 9.67 -28.33 -14.39
N PRO A 268 10.11 -27.32 -15.17
CA PRO A 268 9.38 -26.07 -15.30
C PRO A 268 7.92 -26.33 -15.72
N PRO A 269 6.93 -25.74 -15.02
CA PRO A 269 5.52 -26.08 -15.22
C PRO A 269 4.99 -25.53 -16.54
N ARG A 270 4.20 -26.33 -17.27
CA ARG A 270 3.56 -25.94 -18.53
C ARG A 270 2.07 -25.66 -18.38
N ARG A 271 1.43 -26.20 -17.34
CA ARG A 271 0.01 -25.97 -17.01
C ARG A 271 -0.11 -25.55 -15.56
N ILE A 272 -0.47 -24.29 -15.34
CA ILE A 272 -0.47 -23.67 -14.02
C ILE A 272 -1.89 -23.24 -13.66
N LEU A 273 -2.38 -23.62 -12.48
CA LEU A 273 -3.55 -22.98 -11.89
C LEU A 273 -3.11 -21.75 -11.10
N LEU A 274 -3.65 -20.58 -11.43
CA LEU A 274 -3.45 -19.33 -10.72
C LEU A 274 -4.76 -18.88 -10.07
N THR A 275 -4.78 -18.79 -8.75
CA THR A 275 -5.87 -18.11 -8.03
C THR A 275 -5.54 -16.64 -7.81
N GLY A 276 -6.55 -15.79 -7.68
CA GLY A 276 -6.33 -14.37 -7.36
C GLY A 276 -5.84 -13.53 -8.54
N ALA A 277 -5.99 -14.02 -9.77
CA ALA A 277 -5.57 -13.32 -11.00
C ALA A 277 -6.27 -11.96 -11.21
N THR A 278 -7.39 -11.70 -10.54
CA THR A 278 -8.09 -10.39 -10.56
C THR A 278 -7.61 -9.42 -9.48
N GLY A 279 -6.75 -9.86 -8.56
CA GLY A 279 -6.16 -9.01 -7.53
C GLY A 279 -4.91 -8.29 -8.03
N PHE A 280 -4.37 -7.37 -7.24
CA PHE A 280 -3.21 -6.56 -7.63
C PHE A 280 -1.99 -7.43 -7.98
N LEU A 281 -1.41 -8.16 -7.01
CA LEU A 281 -0.25 -9.01 -7.27
C LEU A 281 -0.54 -10.11 -8.30
N GLY A 282 -1.70 -10.77 -8.21
CA GLY A 282 -2.06 -11.86 -9.13
C GLY A 282 -2.18 -11.42 -10.59
N SER A 283 -2.64 -10.20 -10.84
CA SER A 283 -2.69 -9.60 -12.19
C SER A 283 -1.28 -9.42 -12.79
N HIS A 284 -0.33 -8.95 -11.98
CA HIS A 284 1.06 -8.79 -12.40
C HIS A 284 1.74 -10.15 -12.60
N MET A 285 1.54 -11.09 -11.67
CA MET A 285 2.07 -12.46 -11.75
C MET A 285 1.57 -13.19 -12.99
N LEU A 286 0.29 -13.04 -13.35
CA LEU A 286 -0.26 -13.61 -14.59
C LEU A 286 0.58 -13.18 -15.80
N LEU A 287 0.85 -11.88 -15.94
CA LEU A 287 1.62 -11.40 -17.08
C LEU A 287 3.09 -11.80 -17.03
N ASP A 288 3.71 -11.84 -15.86
CA ASP A 288 5.10 -12.29 -15.73
C ASP A 288 5.24 -13.79 -15.99
N LEU A 289 4.27 -14.62 -15.57
CA LEU A 289 4.19 -16.04 -15.95
C LEU A 289 4.13 -16.17 -17.47
N LEU A 290 3.27 -15.41 -18.15
CA LEU A 290 3.14 -15.47 -19.60
C LEU A 290 4.40 -14.96 -20.33
N ARG A 291 5.11 -13.97 -19.79
CA ARG A 291 6.32 -13.38 -20.39
C ARG A 291 7.56 -14.24 -20.20
N HIS A 292 7.65 -14.96 -19.08
CA HIS A 292 8.88 -15.62 -18.64
C HIS A 292 8.77 -17.14 -18.55
N SER A 293 7.69 -17.71 -19.06
CA SER A 293 7.52 -19.15 -19.24
C SER A 293 6.74 -19.44 -20.52
N ASP A 294 6.68 -20.71 -20.92
CA ASP A 294 5.79 -21.21 -21.97
C ASP A 294 4.48 -21.81 -21.41
N ALA A 295 4.16 -21.52 -20.14
CA ALA A 295 2.99 -22.08 -19.46
C ALA A 295 1.65 -21.58 -20.03
N HIS A 296 0.67 -22.47 -20.06
CA HIS A 296 -0.74 -22.13 -20.15
C HIS A 296 -1.29 -21.94 -18.75
N VAL A 297 -1.98 -20.82 -18.50
CA VAL A 297 -2.44 -20.44 -17.16
C VAL A 297 -3.96 -20.58 -17.05
N TYR A 298 -4.42 -21.40 -16.13
CA TYR A 298 -5.81 -21.51 -15.74
C TYR A 298 -6.07 -20.51 -14.61
N CYS A 299 -6.92 -19.52 -14.84
CA CYS A 299 -7.24 -18.49 -13.86
C CYS A 299 -8.58 -18.77 -13.19
N LEU A 300 -8.56 -19.07 -11.88
CA LEU A 300 -9.79 -19.21 -11.10
C LEU A 300 -10.37 -17.83 -10.79
N VAL A 301 -11.60 -17.56 -11.24
CA VAL A 301 -12.25 -16.25 -11.09
C VAL A 301 -13.69 -16.43 -10.64
N ARG A 302 -14.10 -15.69 -9.61
CA ARG A 302 -15.48 -15.69 -9.13
C ARG A 302 -16.39 -15.02 -10.15
N ALA A 303 -17.29 -15.77 -10.78
CA ALA A 303 -18.34 -15.27 -11.65
C ALA A 303 -19.43 -16.33 -11.81
N ALA A 304 -20.57 -15.95 -12.40
CA ALA A 304 -21.67 -16.86 -12.67
C ALA A 304 -21.32 -17.90 -13.75
N ASP A 305 -20.55 -17.49 -14.75
CA ASP A 305 -20.16 -18.29 -15.91
C ASP A 305 -18.80 -17.85 -16.47
N GLU A 306 -18.31 -18.56 -17.49
CA GLU A 306 -17.01 -18.33 -18.11
C GLU A 306 -16.90 -16.98 -18.83
N GLU A 307 -18.00 -16.49 -19.43
CA GLU A 307 -18.01 -15.20 -20.14
C GLU A 307 -17.86 -14.05 -19.13
N ALA A 308 -18.65 -14.07 -18.06
CA ALA A 308 -18.54 -13.11 -16.97
C ALA A 308 -17.18 -13.19 -16.26
N ALA A 309 -16.63 -14.40 -16.08
CA ALA A 309 -15.30 -14.60 -15.51
C ALA A 309 -14.21 -13.95 -16.38
N THR A 310 -14.29 -14.17 -17.70
CA THR A 310 -13.35 -13.64 -18.68
C THR A 310 -13.43 -12.12 -18.76
N ALA A 311 -14.63 -11.55 -18.75
CA ALA A 311 -14.85 -10.11 -18.69
C ALA A 311 -14.24 -9.51 -17.42
N ARG A 312 -14.52 -10.12 -16.26
CA ARG A 312 -13.99 -9.68 -14.96
C ARG A 312 -12.46 -9.70 -14.92
N LEU A 313 -11.81 -10.73 -15.46
CA LEU A 313 -10.34 -10.78 -15.55
C LEU A 313 -9.80 -9.69 -16.47
N GLY A 314 -10.42 -9.50 -17.64
CA GLY A 314 -10.05 -8.44 -18.57
C GLY A 314 -10.16 -7.05 -17.97
N ASP A 315 -11.22 -6.78 -17.20
CA ASP A 315 -11.43 -5.49 -16.56
C ASP A 315 -10.48 -5.26 -15.38
N ALA A 316 -10.15 -6.30 -14.61
CA ALA A 316 -9.12 -6.23 -13.57
C ALA A 316 -7.73 -5.90 -14.14
N LEU A 317 -7.34 -6.53 -15.26
CA LEU A 317 -6.07 -6.19 -15.90
C LEU A 317 -6.06 -4.74 -16.42
N LYS A 318 -7.15 -4.30 -17.06
CA LYS A 318 -7.26 -2.91 -17.54
C LYS A 318 -7.22 -1.89 -16.40
N SER A 319 -7.83 -2.16 -15.24
CA SER A 319 -7.84 -1.24 -14.11
C SER A 319 -6.41 -0.99 -13.58
N TYR A 320 -5.54 -2.00 -13.63
CA TYR A 320 -4.11 -1.88 -13.33
C TYR A 320 -3.25 -1.48 -14.55
N ARG A 321 -3.88 -1.04 -15.67
CA ARG A 321 -3.22 -0.66 -16.93
C ARG A 321 -2.35 -1.75 -17.54
N LEU A 322 -2.75 -3.00 -17.34
CA LEU A 322 -2.10 -4.19 -17.86
C LEU A 322 -2.79 -4.62 -19.18
N PRO A 323 -2.03 -5.16 -20.14
CA PRO A 323 -2.57 -5.58 -21.42
C PRO A 323 -3.54 -6.77 -21.30
N TRP A 324 -4.69 -6.66 -21.97
CA TRP A 324 -5.63 -7.77 -22.23
C TRP A 324 -5.73 -8.05 -23.74
N SER A 325 -4.58 -8.38 -24.34
CA SER A 325 -4.46 -8.60 -25.79
C SER A 325 -4.99 -9.98 -26.22
N SER A 326 -5.09 -10.20 -27.53
CA SER A 326 -5.39 -11.54 -28.07
C SER A 326 -4.27 -12.55 -27.76
N GLU A 327 -3.02 -12.11 -27.65
CA GLU A 327 -1.88 -12.96 -27.29
C GLU A 327 -1.99 -13.47 -25.85
N VAL A 328 -2.34 -12.59 -24.90
CA VAL A 328 -2.59 -12.98 -23.51
C VAL A 328 -3.73 -14.00 -23.45
N ARG A 329 -4.85 -13.73 -24.13
CA ARG A 329 -6.03 -14.62 -24.14
C ARG A 329 -5.76 -16.00 -24.72
N ARG A 330 -4.80 -16.17 -25.63
CA ARG A 330 -4.46 -17.49 -26.21
C ARG A 330 -3.83 -18.46 -25.21
N ARG A 331 -3.18 -17.94 -24.15
CA ARG A 331 -2.45 -18.72 -23.14
C ARG A 331 -3.14 -18.73 -21.78
N VAL A 332 -4.39 -18.27 -21.73
CA VAL A 332 -5.17 -18.16 -20.51
C VAL A 332 -6.52 -18.85 -20.70
N THR A 333 -6.87 -19.75 -19.79
CA THR A 333 -8.23 -20.29 -19.65
C THR A 333 -8.82 -19.76 -18.36
N VAL A 334 -9.99 -19.12 -18.41
CA VAL A 334 -10.63 -18.57 -17.23
C VAL A 334 -11.67 -19.55 -16.72
N LEU A 335 -11.58 -19.93 -15.44
CA LEU A 335 -12.47 -20.90 -14.81
C LEU A 335 -13.40 -20.16 -13.83
N PRO A 336 -14.73 -20.17 -14.05
CA PRO A 336 -15.67 -19.66 -13.06
C PRO A 336 -15.62 -20.55 -11.81
N GLY A 337 -15.16 -20.00 -10.69
CA GLY A 337 -15.02 -20.75 -9.45
C GLY A 337 -14.71 -19.86 -8.25
N ASP A 338 -14.83 -20.45 -7.06
CA ASP A 338 -14.67 -19.76 -5.78
C ASP A 338 -13.83 -20.62 -4.83
N ILE A 339 -12.69 -20.06 -4.40
CA ILE A 339 -11.77 -20.72 -3.46
C ILE A 339 -12.44 -21.05 -2.11
N ARG A 340 -13.54 -20.37 -1.78
CA ARG A 340 -14.31 -20.60 -0.55
C ARG A 340 -15.20 -21.84 -0.63
N ARG A 341 -15.41 -22.41 -1.82
CA ARG A 341 -16.29 -23.58 -2.00
C ARG A 341 -15.48 -24.87 -2.06
N PRO A 342 -16.06 -26.02 -1.66
CA PRO A 342 -15.47 -27.33 -1.93
C PRO A 342 -15.10 -27.49 -3.40
N HIS A 343 -13.99 -28.17 -3.68
CA HIS A 343 -13.43 -28.33 -5.03
C HIS A 343 -13.34 -27.01 -5.82
N LEU A 344 -13.10 -25.89 -5.13
CA LEU A 344 -13.02 -24.53 -5.70
C LEU A 344 -14.31 -24.08 -6.42
N GLY A 345 -15.44 -24.72 -6.11
CA GLY A 345 -16.73 -24.49 -6.79
C GLY A 345 -16.80 -25.05 -8.22
N LEU A 346 -15.84 -25.89 -8.62
CA LEU A 346 -15.81 -26.55 -9.92
C LEU A 346 -16.65 -27.83 -9.91
N SER A 347 -17.04 -28.31 -11.09
CA SER A 347 -17.65 -29.65 -11.20
C SER A 347 -16.62 -30.73 -10.91
N ASP A 348 -17.06 -31.90 -10.48
CA ASP A 348 -16.17 -33.02 -10.19
C ASP A 348 -15.38 -33.47 -11.44
N GLU A 349 -15.98 -33.39 -12.63
CA GLU A 349 -15.30 -33.70 -13.89
C GLU A 349 -14.13 -32.74 -14.15
N LEU A 350 -14.37 -31.43 -13.97
CA LEU A 350 -13.34 -30.42 -14.18
C LEU A 350 -12.26 -30.50 -13.10
N TRP A 351 -12.64 -30.69 -11.83
CA TRP A 351 -11.70 -30.94 -10.73
C TRP A 351 -10.78 -32.12 -11.04
N ASN A 352 -11.35 -33.26 -11.43
CA ASN A 352 -10.58 -34.45 -11.78
C ASN A 352 -9.68 -34.21 -13.00
N THR A 353 -10.16 -33.46 -14.01
CA THR A 353 -9.33 -33.09 -15.16
C THR A 353 -8.11 -32.28 -14.72
N LEU A 354 -8.32 -31.21 -13.94
CA LEU A 354 -7.24 -30.38 -13.43
C LEU A 354 -6.27 -31.14 -12.52
N ALA A 355 -6.78 -32.06 -11.69
CA ALA A 355 -5.94 -32.89 -10.82
C ALA A 355 -4.94 -33.77 -11.61
N HIS A 356 -5.29 -34.21 -12.82
CA HIS A 356 -4.43 -35.03 -13.67
C HIS A 356 -3.57 -34.21 -14.64
N GLU A 357 -4.03 -33.01 -15.02
CA GLU A 357 -3.41 -32.22 -16.09
C GLU A 357 -2.51 -31.09 -15.61
N LEU A 358 -2.72 -30.55 -14.40
CA LEU A 358 -1.91 -29.44 -13.90
C LEU A 358 -0.51 -29.89 -13.49
N ASP A 359 0.48 -29.07 -13.83
CA ASP A 359 1.87 -29.27 -13.43
C ASP A 359 2.20 -28.51 -12.14
N SER A 360 1.46 -27.43 -11.83
CA SER A 360 1.71 -26.58 -10.65
C SER A 360 0.45 -25.81 -10.23
N VAL A 361 0.33 -25.53 -8.94
CA VAL A 361 -0.75 -24.72 -8.34
C VAL A 361 -0.14 -23.49 -7.67
N VAL A 362 -0.64 -22.31 -8.00
CA VAL A 362 -0.19 -21.02 -7.46
C VAL A 362 -1.35 -20.35 -6.73
N GLY A 363 -1.25 -20.32 -5.41
CA GLY A 363 -2.23 -19.71 -4.51
C GLY A 363 -1.89 -18.26 -4.19
N VAL A 364 -2.52 -17.30 -4.88
CA VAL A 364 -2.41 -15.86 -4.58
C VAL A 364 -3.69 -15.30 -3.96
N ALA A 365 -4.83 -15.93 -4.20
CA ALA A 365 -6.11 -15.46 -3.67
C ALA A 365 -6.11 -15.44 -2.14
N ALA A 366 -6.43 -14.27 -1.58
CA ALA A 366 -6.70 -14.08 -0.17
C ALA A 366 -7.70 -12.92 -0.01
N ALA A 367 -8.55 -13.00 1.01
CA ALA A 367 -9.27 -11.86 1.54
C ALA A 367 -8.31 -11.07 2.43
N VAL A 368 -8.04 -9.81 2.05
CA VAL A 368 -7.15 -8.89 2.79
C VAL A 368 -8.03 -7.82 3.41
N ASP A 369 -8.30 -7.95 4.70
CA ASP A 369 -9.05 -6.98 5.47
C ASP A 369 -8.54 -7.01 6.92
N PHE A 370 -7.99 -5.89 7.37
CA PHE A 370 -7.39 -5.78 8.71
C PHE A 370 -8.42 -5.51 9.80
N LEU A 371 -9.65 -5.20 9.44
CA LEU A 371 -10.75 -5.00 10.39
C LEU A 371 -11.45 -6.32 10.70
N ARG A 372 -11.48 -7.25 9.75
CA ARG A 372 -12.15 -8.56 9.92
C ARG A 372 -11.33 -9.53 10.79
N GLY A 373 -12.03 -10.31 11.60
CA GLY A 373 -11.46 -11.35 12.44
C GLY A 373 -11.14 -12.65 11.69
N TYR A 374 -10.58 -13.61 12.43
CA TYR A 374 -10.17 -14.89 11.87
C TYR A 374 -11.33 -15.62 11.18
N GLN A 375 -12.46 -15.77 11.86
CA GLN A 375 -13.62 -16.54 11.37
C GLN A 375 -14.10 -16.07 10.00
N SER A 376 -14.26 -14.75 9.82
CA SER A 376 -14.72 -14.18 8.55
C SER A 376 -13.72 -14.36 7.40
N LEU A 377 -12.41 -14.41 7.69
CA LEU A 377 -11.36 -14.56 6.67
C LEU A 377 -10.95 -16.02 6.43
N ARG A 378 -11.26 -16.91 7.39
CA ARG A 378 -10.87 -18.32 7.46
C ARG A 378 -11.17 -19.08 6.17
N GLN A 379 -12.38 -18.91 5.63
CA GLN A 379 -12.82 -19.70 4.48
C GLN A 379 -11.98 -19.41 3.23
N SER A 380 -11.64 -18.14 3.00
CA SER A 380 -10.81 -17.74 1.85
C SER A 380 -9.34 -18.07 2.06
N ASN A 381 -8.81 -17.76 3.25
CA ASN A 381 -7.37 -17.71 3.47
C ASN A 381 -6.79 -19.04 3.94
N VAL A 382 -7.54 -19.79 4.77
CA VAL A 382 -7.08 -21.04 5.39
C VAL A 382 -7.66 -22.25 4.66
N ILE A 383 -8.99 -22.35 4.60
CA ILE A 383 -9.65 -23.51 3.98
C ILE A 383 -9.40 -23.53 2.48
N GLY A 384 -9.49 -22.38 1.83
CA GLY A 384 -9.12 -22.25 0.42
C GLY A 384 -7.70 -22.73 0.12
N SER A 385 -6.72 -22.39 0.97
CA SER A 385 -5.33 -22.85 0.83
C SER A 385 -5.20 -24.36 1.00
N LEU A 386 -5.94 -24.95 1.94
CA LEU A 386 -6.00 -26.41 2.14
C LEU A 386 -6.67 -27.12 0.96
N THR A 387 -7.72 -26.56 0.36
CA THR A 387 -8.33 -27.10 -0.87
C THR A 387 -7.36 -27.04 -2.05
N LEU A 388 -6.52 -26.00 -2.14
CA LEU A 388 -5.44 -25.98 -3.14
C LEU A 388 -4.37 -27.05 -2.87
N ALA A 389 -4.04 -27.32 -1.61
CA ALA A 389 -3.16 -28.43 -1.23
C ALA A 389 -3.78 -29.79 -1.57
N GLU A 390 -5.09 -29.95 -1.37
CA GLU A 390 -5.84 -31.14 -1.78
C GLU A 390 -5.76 -31.36 -3.30
N LEU A 391 -5.96 -30.32 -4.11
CA LEU A 391 -5.80 -30.41 -5.57
C LEU A 391 -4.36 -30.75 -5.97
N ALA A 392 -3.38 -30.19 -5.27
CA ALA A 392 -1.96 -30.45 -5.52
C ALA A 392 -1.57 -31.90 -5.17
N ALA A 393 -2.27 -32.50 -4.20
CA ALA A 393 -2.08 -33.87 -3.76
C ALA A 393 -2.92 -34.91 -4.53
N THR A 394 -3.98 -34.47 -5.23
CA THR A 394 -4.90 -35.34 -5.98
C THR A 394 -4.39 -35.62 -7.40
N GLY A 395 -4.53 -36.86 -7.86
CA GLY A 395 -4.14 -37.27 -9.20
C GLY A 395 -2.61 -37.32 -9.36
N ARG A 396 -2.05 -36.44 -10.19
CA ARG A 396 -0.60 -36.30 -10.33
C ARG A 396 -0.04 -35.39 -9.23
N PRO A 397 1.06 -35.75 -8.54
CA PRO A 397 1.70 -34.85 -7.59
C PRO A 397 2.23 -33.60 -8.30
N LYS A 398 1.96 -32.43 -7.71
CA LYS A 398 2.37 -31.12 -8.25
C LYS A 398 2.76 -30.17 -7.10
N PRO A 399 3.76 -29.29 -7.28
CA PRO A 399 4.10 -28.30 -6.28
C PRO A 399 2.95 -27.29 -6.07
N LEU A 400 2.80 -26.86 -4.82
CA LEU A 400 1.95 -25.76 -4.41
C LEU A 400 2.81 -24.55 -4.06
N HIS A 401 2.65 -23.45 -4.77
CA HIS A 401 3.30 -22.17 -4.46
C HIS A 401 2.28 -21.27 -3.77
N HIS A 402 2.49 -21.01 -2.48
CA HIS A 402 1.60 -20.20 -1.66
C HIS A 402 2.18 -18.80 -1.46
N ILE A 403 1.47 -17.77 -1.92
CA ILE A 403 1.78 -16.38 -1.55
C ILE A 403 1.25 -16.17 -0.14
N SER A 404 2.15 -16.22 0.83
CA SER A 404 1.93 -15.88 2.24
C SER A 404 2.10 -14.36 2.47
N SER A 405 2.65 -13.95 3.61
CA SER A 405 2.98 -12.57 3.97
C SER A 405 3.99 -12.57 5.12
N ILE A 406 4.81 -11.52 5.24
CA ILE A 406 5.61 -11.31 6.46
C ILE A 406 4.75 -11.10 7.72
N ALA A 407 3.43 -10.90 7.55
CA ALA A 407 2.45 -10.85 8.64
C ALA A 407 2.48 -12.07 9.57
N VAL A 408 3.05 -13.21 9.15
CA VAL A 408 3.27 -14.38 10.02
C VAL A 408 4.23 -14.12 11.19
N PHE A 409 4.96 -13.00 11.16
CA PHE A 409 5.87 -12.55 12.21
C PHE A 409 5.34 -11.37 13.03
N ASN A 410 4.10 -10.91 12.78
CA ASN A 410 3.60 -9.61 13.24
C ASN A 410 3.17 -9.58 14.72
N GLU A 411 4.13 -9.90 15.58
CA GLU A 411 4.02 -9.87 17.03
C GLU A 411 4.80 -8.67 17.58
N VAL A 412 4.19 -7.98 18.55
CA VAL A 412 4.88 -6.90 19.26
C VAL A 412 6.06 -7.48 20.04
N GLY A 413 7.28 -7.04 19.68
CA GLY A 413 8.52 -7.49 20.31
C GLY A 413 9.20 -8.68 19.63
N ILE A 414 8.77 -9.06 18.42
CA ILE A 414 9.49 -10.04 17.60
C ILE A 414 10.95 -9.60 17.38
N THR A 415 11.89 -10.53 17.55
CA THR A 415 13.33 -10.20 17.56
C THR A 415 14.01 -10.42 16.22
N ALA A 416 13.46 -11.26 15.35
CA ALA A 416 14.01 -11.58 14.04
C ALA A 416 12.90 -11.96 13.05
N MET A 417 13.15 -11.72 11.75
CA MET A 417 12.26 -12.02 10.64
C MET A 417 13.07 -12.57 9.46
N GLY A 418 13.66 -13.74 9.62
CA GLY A 418 14.31 -14.48 8.55
C GLY A 418 13.41 -15.48 7.85
N GLU A 419 13.89 -16.00 6.72
CA GLU A 419 13.16 -16.99 5.92
C GLU A 419 12.91 -18.30 6.70
N ASP A 420 13.85 -18.68 7.56
CA ASP A 420 13.81 -19.89 8.40
C ASP A 420 13.56 -19.62 9.90
N ASP A 421 13.33 -18.36 10.27
CA ASP A 421 13.07 -17.99 11.66
C ASP A 421 11.70 -18.48 12.14
N PRO A 422 11.54 -18.73 13.46
CA PRO A 422 10.26 -19.12 14.01
C PRO A 422 9.21 -18.01 13.81
N PHE A 423 7.98 -18.42 13.52
CA PHE A 423 6.85 -17.50 13.43
C PHE A 423 6.52 -16.88 14.78
N ALA A 424 5.71 -15.82 14.71
CA ALA A 424 5.05 -15.26 15.87
C ALA A 424 4.26 -16.34 16.62
N HIS A 425 4.13 -16.14 17.93
CA HIS A 425 3.20 -16.91 18.74
C HIS A 425 1.76 -16.56 18.34
N VAL A 426 0.97 -17.57 17.99
CA VAL A 426 -0.40 -17.38 17.50
C VAL A 426 -1.30 -16.64 18.51
N ASP A 427 -1.10 -16.86 19.81
CA ASP A 427 -1.81 -16.18 20.89
C ASP A 427 -1.49 -14.68 20.98
N ARG A 428 -0.41 -14.23 20.33
CA ARG A 428 0.06 -12.84 20.29
C ARG A 428 -0.22 -12.14 18.95
N LEU A 429 -0.80 -12.86 17.98
CA LEU A 429 -1.31 -12.26 16.75
C LEU A 429 -2.66 -11.58 17.01
N ILE A 430 -2.79 -10.36 16.53
CA ILE A 430 -3.89 -9.46 16.89
C ILE A 430 -4.92 -9.36 15.76
N ALA A 431 -4.46 -9.16 14.53
CA ALA A 431 -5.33 -9.01 13.37
C ALA A 431 -5.78 -10.38 12.84
N GLY A 432 -7.07 -10.49 12.45
CA GLY A 432 -7.61 -11.70 11.85
C GLY A 432 -6.89 -12.08 10.56
N TYR A 433 -6.49 -11.10 9.75
CA TYR A 433 -5.67 -11.33 8.56
C TYR A 433 -4.35 -12.05 8.91
N ASP A 434 -3.57 -11.51 9.85
CA ASP A 434 -2.29 -12.09 10.27
C ASP A 434 -2.46 -13.52 10.79
N GLN A 435 -3.49 -13.74 11.62
CA GLN A 435 -3.86 -15.06 12.14
C GLN A 435 -4.18 -16.04 11.00
N THR A 436 -4.95 -15.63 9.98
CA THR A 436 -5.27 -16.52 8.85
C THR A 436 -4.07 -16.82 7.95
N LYS A 437 -3.16 -15.85 7.72
CA LYS A 437 -1.92 -16.10 6.96
C LYS A 437 -0.99 -17.05 7.72
N TRP A 438 -0.86 -16.85 9.03
CA TRP A 438 -0.12 -17.75 9.91
C TRP A 438 -0.72 -19.16 9.89
N ALA A 439 -2.04 -19.30 10.08
CA ALA A 439 -2.71 -20.59 10.13
C ALA A 439 -2.59 -21.34 8.79
N ALA A 440 -2.79 -20.65 7.67
CA ALA A 440 -2.62 -21.23 6.34
C ALA A 440 -1.18 -21.73 6.13
N GLU A 441 -0.18 -20.91 6.43
CA GLU A 441 1.21 -21.31 6.22
C GLU A 441 1.64 -22.46 7.15
N VAL A 442 1.23 -22.45 8.42
CA VAL A 442 1.51 -23.57 9.34
C VAL A 442 0.80 -24.86 8.90
N ALA A 443 -0.45 -24.78 8.46
CA ALA A 443 -1.16 -25.95 7.94
C ALA A 443 -0.48 -26.51 6.68
N LEU A 444 -0.06 -25.64 5.76
CA LEU A 444 0.66 -26.06 4.56
C LEU A 444 2.07 -26.59 4.85
N ARG A 445 2.74 -26.10 5.90
CA ARG A 445 3.99 -26.70 6.40
C ARG A 445 3.77 -28.12 6.88
N ARG A 446 2.70 -28.38 7.64
CA ARG A 446 2.33 -29.75 8.03
C ARG A 446 2.05 -30.63 6.82
N ALA A 447 1.42 -30.08 5.78
CA ALA A 447 1.23 -30.83 4.52
C ALA A 447 2.57 -31.25 3.86
N ARG A 448 3.67 -30.52 4.09
CA ARG A 448 5.02 -30.96 3.65
C ARG A 448 5.44 -32.27 4.32
N ASP A 449 5.02 -32.52 5.55
CA ASP A 449 5.30 -33.78 6.25
C ASP A 449 4.63 -34.98 5.58
N HIS A 450 3.57 -34.74 4.78
CA HIS A 450 2.89 -35.77 3.96
C HIS A 450 3.50 -35.91 2.55
N GLY A 451 4.65 -35.29 2.30
CA GLY A 451 5.37 -35.34 1.02
C GLY A 451 4.99 -34.26 0.01
N LEU A 452 4.01 -33.39 0.33
CA LEU A 452 3.60 -32.31 -0.57
C LEU A 452 4.70 -31.25 -0.68
N ILE A 453 5.08 -30.89 -1.90
CA ILE A 453 6.02 -29.79 -2.12
C ILE A 453 5.27 -28.47 -2.04
N VAL A 454 5.41 -27.77 -0.91
CA VAL A 454 4.88 -26.42 -0.72
C VAL A 454 6.01 -25.42 -0.75
N THR A 455 5.87 -24.34 -1.50
CA THR A 455 6.80 -23.20 -1.51
C THR A 455 6.08 -21.98 -0.96
N ALA A 456 6.55 -21.39 0.13
CA ALA A 456 5.94 -20.19 0.71
C ALA A 456 6.71 -18.95 0.26
N MET A 457 6.02 -17.97 -0.28
CA MET A 457 6.60 -16.67 -0.65
C MET A 457 5.92 -15.59 0.18
N ARG A 458 6.68 -14.79 0.91
CA ARG A 458 6.20 -13.84 1.92
C ARG A 458 6.50 -12.39 1.46
N PRO A 459 5.60 -11.75 0.71
CA PRO A 459 5.70 -10.32 0.45
C PRO A 459 5.60 -9.51 1.74
N GLY A 460 6.25 -8.34 1.72
CA GLY A 460 5.97 -7.24 2.65
C GLY A 460 4.84 -6.34 2.15
N GLY A 461 4.95 -5.04 2.41
CA GLY A 461 4.12 -4.04 1.75
C GLY A 461 4.38 -4.06 0.24
N ILE A 462 3.33 -4.26 -0.56
CA ILE A 462 3.46 -4.31 -2.02
C ILE A 462 3.24 -2.90 -2.57
N GLY A 463 4.35 -2.27 -2.97
CA GLY A 463 4.37 -0.95 -3.59
C GLY A 463 3.82 -0.95 -5.02
N GLY A 464 3.57 0.24 -5.53
CA GLY A 464 3.17 0.47 -6.92
C GLY A 464 4.25 0.07 -7.93
N HIS A 465 3.82 -0.19 -9.16
CA HIS A 465 4.69 -0.60 -10.25
C HIS A 465 5.63 0.54 -10.66
N THR A 466 6.94 0.30 -10.66
CA THR A 466 7.98 1.35 -10.83
C THR A 466 7.87 2.15 -12.14
N ARG A 467 7.43 1.51 -13.24
CA ARG A 467 7.26 2.14 -14.56
C ARG A 467 5.87 2.70 -14.84
N THR A 468 4.80 1.99 -14.47
CA THR A 468 3.42 2.39 -14.83
C THR A 468 2.75 3.22 -13.74
N GLY A 469 3.24 3.15 -12.50
CA GLY A 469 2.62 3.78 -11.33
C GLY A 469 1.34 3.08 -10.89
N ALA A 470 1.01 1.90 -11.44
CA ALA A 470 -0.16 1.14 -11.02
C ALA A 470 -0.01 0.73 -9.55
N TYR A 471 -1.04 0.98 -8.73
CA TYR A 471 -1.06 0.67 -7.31
C TYR A 471 -2.43 0.12 -6.91
N ASN A 472 -2.53 -0.44 -5.70
CA ASN A 472 -3.80 -0.88 -5.13
C ASN A 472 -4.37 0.22 -4.20
N PRO A 473 -5.47 0.90 -4.57
CA PRO A 473 -6.04 1.98 -3.75
C PRO A 473 -6.62 1.49 -2.41
N GLN A 474 -6.92 0.20 -2.29
CA GLN A 474 -7.46 -0.40 -1.07
C GLN A 474 -6.36 -1.05 -0.19
N ASP A 475 -5.09 -0.86 -0.52
CA ASP A 475 -3.97 -1.37 0.28
C ASP A 475 -3.57 -0.40 1.39
N LEU A 476 -3.26 -0.93 2.58
CA LEU A 476 -2.84 -0.13 3.73
C LEU A 476 -1.55 0.66 3.45
N SER A 477 -0.56 0.05 2.78
CA SER A 477 0.70 0.71 2.42
C SER A 477 0.45 1.87 1.47
N SER A 478 -0.44 1.67 0.47
CA SER A 478 -0.83 2.73 -0.46
C SER A 478 -1.58 3.87 0.25
N GLY A 479 -2.45 3.55 1.20
CA GLY A 479 -3.12 4.54 2.05
C GLY A 479 -2.14 5.36 2.88
N LEU A 480 -1.19 4.71 3.55
CA LEU A 480 -0.14 5.38 4.33
C LEU A 480 0.74 6.28 3.46
N ILE A 481 1.24 5.80 2.32
CA ILE A 481 2.04 6.59 1.38
C ILE A 481 1.25 7.81 0.87
N SER A 482 -0.05 7.64 0.59
CA SER A 482 -0.93 8.74 0.19
C SER A 482 -1.06 9.78 1.31
N ALA A 483 -1.29 9.34 2.55
CA ALA A 483 -1.34 10.23 3.71
C ALA A 483 -0.01 10.98 3.90
N PHE A 484 1.13 10.32 3.71
CA PHE A 484 2.46 10.94 3.82
C PHE A 484 2.65 12.03 2.75
N GLY A 485 2.33 11.73 1.49
CA GLY A 485 2.45 12.68 0.38
C GLY A 485 1.47 13.85 0.48
N ARG A 486 0.27 13.61 1.02
CA ARG A 486 -0.80 14.60 1.15
C ARG A 486 -0.61 15.51 2.36
N PHE A 487 -0.41 14.94 3.55
CA PHE A 487 -0.35 15.69 4.80
C PHE A 487 1.06 16.16 5.14
N ARG A 488 2.07 15.66 4.42
CA ARG A 488 3.49 15.98 4.65
C ARG A 488 3.90 15.66 6.09
N THR A 489 3.33 14.59 6.66
CA THR A 489 3.66 14.06 7.98
C THR A 489 3.84 12.54 7.91
N VAL A 490 4.79 12.02 8.69
CA VAL A 490 5.05 10.57 8.79
C VAL A 490 5.14 10.18 10.27
N PRO A 491 4.64 9.00 10.67
CA PRO A 491 4.86 8.49 12.02
C PRO A 491 6.30 8.00 12.16
N ALA A 492 6.82 7.97 13.39
CA ALA A 492 8.09 7.31 13.68
C ALA A 492 7.97 5.78 13.51
N PHE A 493 8.96 5.16 12.86
CA PHE A 493 9.06 3.71 12.66
C PHE A 493 10.52 3.27 12.53
N HIS A 494 10.77 1.97 12.67
CA HIS A 494 12.11 1.38 12.50
C HIS A 494 12.39 1.03 11.04
N TYR A 495 11.55 0.16 10.47
CA TYR A 495 11.72 -0.36 9.12
C TYR A 495 10.37 -0.45 8.40
N LEU A 496 10.38 -0.15 7.11
CA LEU A 496 9.32 -0.49 6.17
C LEU A 496 9.83 -1.58 5.22
N ASN A 497 9.34 -2.80 5.44
CA ASN A 497 9.59 -3.95 4.59
C ASN A 497 8.63 -3.89 3.39
N ALA A 498 9.03 -3.23 2.31
CA ALA A 498 8.18 -3.03 1.14
C ALA A 498 8.97 -3.05 -0.18
N ALA A 499 8.37 -3.65 -1.20
CA ALA A 499 8.95 -3.79 -2.53
C ALA A 499 7.92 -3.48 -3.61
N PRO A 500 8.35 -2.97 -4.77
CA PRO A 500 7.44 -2.69 -5.89
C PRO A 500 6.87 -3.99 -6.48
N VAL A 501 5.59 -3.95 -6.89
CA VAL A 501 4.87 -5.13 -7.39
C VAL A 501 5.55 -5.82 -8.57
N ASP A 502 6.23 -5.07 -9.45
CA ASP A 502 6.97 -5.63 -10.59
C ASP A 502 8.18 -6.46 -10.15
N TRP A 503 8.84 -6.10 -9.05
CA TRP A 503 9.90 -6.93 -8.49
C TRP A 503 9.35 -8.16 -7.77
N VAL A 504 8.34 -7.97 -6.89
CA VAL A 504 7.68 -9.06 -6.14
C VAL A 504 7.16 -10.13 -7.11
N SER A 505 6.44 -9.71 -8.15
CA SER A 505 5.90 -10.58 -9.19
C SER A 505 7.01 -11.31 -9.95
N ARG A 506 8.06 -10.59 -10.38
CA ARG A 506 9.16 -11.18 -11.15
C ARG A 506 9.91 -12.26 -10.37
N VAL A 507 10.20 -12.02 -9.08
CA VAL A 507 10.88 -12.99 -8.22
C VAL A 507 9.97 -14.19 -7.93
N ALA A 508 8.70 -13.97 -7.61
CA ALA A 508 7.74 -15.05 -7.38
C ALA A 508 7.63 -15.98 -8.61
N VAL A 509 7.60 -15.43 -9.82
CA VAL A 509 7.60 -16.21 -11.06
C VAL A 509 8.90 -16.97 -11.27
N GLY A 510 10.04 -16.38 -10.89
CA GLY A 510 11.34 -17.07 -10.87
C GLY A 510 11.30 -18.32 -9.99
N VAL A 511 10.77 -18.20 -8.76
CA VAL A 511 10.59 -19.31 -7.83
C VAL A 511 9.66 -20.39 -8.41
N ILE A 512 8.55 -20.01 -9.05
CA ILE A 512 7.60 -20.96 -9.63
C ILE A 512 8.23 -21.74 -10.79
N CYS A 513 9.03 -21.08 -11.63
CA CYS A 513 9.58 -21.69 -12.84
C CYS A 513 10.88 -22.46 -12.61
N GLU A 514 11.52 -22.34 -11.45
CA GLU A 514 12.78 -22.98 -11.09
C GLU A 514 12.56 -24.18 -10.16
N PRO A 515 12.63 -25.44 -10.64
CA PRO A 515 12.39 -26.61 -9.80
C PRO A 515 13.28 -26.74 -8.57
N ASP A 516 14.53 -26.29 -8.66
CA ASP A 516 15.48 -26.31 -7.53
C ASP A 516 15.09 -25.33 -6.41
N ALA A 517 14.22 -24.35 -6.71
CA ALA A 517 13.71 -23.39 -5.75
C ALA A 517 12.48 -23.89 -4.97
N TRP A 518 11.91 -25.05 -5.32
CA TRP A 518 10.67 -25.52 -4.73
C TRP A 518 10.88 -26.11 -3.31
N GLY A 519 9.86 -25.98 -2.46
CA GLY A 519 9.86 -26.55 -1.11
C GLY A 519 10.42 -25.63 -0.03
N TYR A 520 10.95 -24.47 -0.40
CA TYR A 520 11.54 -23.49 0.52
C TYR A 520 10.61 -22.30 0.79
N ASP A 521 11.09 -21.41 1.65
CA ASP A 521 10.41 -20.18 2.04
C ASP A 521 11.23 -18.97 1.58
N TYR A 522 10.57 -17.97 0.99
CA TYR A 522 11.22 -16.80 0.41
C TYR A 522 10.58 -15.52 0.94
N HIS A 523 11.39 -14.52 1.31
CA HIS A 523 10.91 -13.19 1.67
C HIS A 523 10.96 -12.25 0.45
N LEU A 524 9.79 -11.79 0.01
CA LEU A 524 9.66 -10.89 -1.13
C LEU A 524 9.48 -9.44 -0.65
N THR A 525 10.37 -8.99 0.24
CA THR A 525 10.30 -7.69 0.91
C THR A 525 11.16 -6.62 0.27
N GLY A 526 12.12 -7.02 -0.58
CA GLY A 526 13.14 -6.12 -1.13
C GLY A 526 14.03 -5.55 -0.03
N VAL A 527 14.67 -4.42 -0.31
CA VAL A 527 15.55 -3.74 0.67
C VAL A 527 14.70 -2.92 1.65
N PRO A 528 14.74 -3.21 2.98
CA PRO A 528 13.99 -2.46 3.98
C PRO A 528 14.39 -0.98 4.03
N ASN A 529 13.41 -0.09 4.17
CA ASN A 529 13.65 1.35 4.29
C ASN A 529 13.57 1.80 5.76
N THR A 530 14.54 2.59 6.21
CA THR A 530 14.48 3.24 7.53
C THR A 530 13.63 4.51 7.51
N LEU A 531 13.32 5.08 8.67
CA LEU A 531 12.66 6.39 8.73
C LEU A 531 13.50 7.49 8.06
N ASP A 532 14.81 7.53 8.35
CA ASP A 532 15.73 8.51 7.76
C ASP A 532 15.78 8.41 6.24
N ASP A 533 15.67 7.19 5.72
CA ASP A 533 15.59 6.90 4.30
C ASP A 533 14.32 7.50 3.68
N VAL A 534 13.16 7.25 4.27
CA VAL A 534 11.89 7.81 3.77
C VAL A 534 11.88 9.33 3.86
N VAL A 535 12.35 9.93 4.96
CA VAL A 535 12.44 11.39 5.11
C VAL A 535 13.33 11.99 4.03
N ARG A 536 14.50 11.38 3.78
CA ARG A 536 15.44 11.82 2.75
C ARG A 536 14.85 11.69 1.35
N ASP A 537 14.24 10.56 1.03
CA ASP A 537 13.68 10.27 -0.28
C ASP A 537 12.50 11.20 -0.59
N MET A 538 11.60 11.40 0.37
CA MET A 538 10.50 12.35 0.26
C MET A 538 11.00 13.80 0.08
N ALA A 539 12.06 14.20 0.78
CA ALA A 539 12.71 15.49 0.58
C ALA A 539 13.30 15.63 -0.84
N PHE A 540 13.96 14.59 -1.37
CA PHE A 540 14.42 14.58 -2.77
C PHE A 540 13.27 14.70 -3.77
N GLY A 541 12.11 14.14 -3.46
CA GLY A 541 10.87 14.31 -4.23
C GLY A 541 10.22 15.70 -4.10
N GLY A 542 10.79 16.62 -3.33
CA GLY A 542 10.17 17.92 -3.02
C GLY A 542 9.03 17.85 -2.01
N MET A 543 8.84 16.68 -1.40
CA MET A 543 7.77 16.38 -0.47
C MET A 543 8.29 16.31 0.96
N HIS A 544 8.94 17.38 1.43
CA HIS A 544 9.45 17.42 2.81
C HIS A 544 8.34 17.01 3.81
N VAL A 545 8.66 16.02 4.64
CA VAL A 545 7.74 15.48 5.65
C VAL A 545 8.21 15.84 7.06
N ARG A 546 7.26 16.08 7.96
CA ARG A 546 7.53 16.20 9.39
C ARG A 546 7.31 14.85 10.07
N VAL A 547 8.31 14.41 10.83
CA VAL A 547 8.18 13.21 11.67
C VAL A 547 7.38 13.55 12.93
N GLN A 548 6.47 12.66 13.31
CA GLN A 548 5.68 12.73 14.54
C GLN A 548 5.71 11.39 15.26
N ASP A 549 5.52 11.40 16.58
CA ASP A 549 5.23 10.16 17.32
C ASP A 549 3.92 9.54 16.82
N TRP A 550 3.78 8.22 16.93
CA TRP A 550 2.66 7.45 16.37
C TRP A 550 1.28 8.02 16.76
N ASP A 551 1.05 8.27 18.04
CA ASP A 551 -0.25 8.77 18.54
C ASP A 551 -0.55 10.20 18.10
N GLU A 552 0.48 11.05 18.03
CA GLU A 552 0.36 12.43 17.53
C GLU A 552 0.03 12.41 16.04
N TRP A 553 0.77 11.62 15.26
CA TRP A 553 0.56 11.47 13.82
C TRP A 553 -0.85 10.96 13.52
N ARG A 554 -1.30 9.93 14.23
CA ARG A 554 -2.64 9.37 14.06
C ARG A 554 -3.73 10.42 14.29
N THR A 555 -3.61 11.16 15.39
CA THR A 555 -4.59 12.18 15.76
C THR A 555 -4.64 13.30 14.71
N ASP A 556 -3.47 13.76 14.25
CA ASP A 556 -3.35 14.76 13.18
C ASP A 556 -3.91 14.24 11.84
N ALA A 557 -3.58 13.01 11.46
CA ALA A 557 -4.05 12.39 10.21
C ALA A 557 -5.58 12.22 10.20
N LEU A 558 -6.18 11.75 11.29
CA LEU A 558 -7.63 11.62 11.43
C LEU A 558 -8.33 12.98 11.35
N ALA A 559 -7.83 13.99 12.08
CA ALA A 559 -8.40 15.34 12.06
C ALA A 559 -8.34 15.96 10.64
N ARG A 560 -7.26 15.70 9.89
CA ARG A 560 -7.12 16.17 8.50
C ARG A 560 -8.03 15.43 7.52
N LEU A 561 -8.19 14.12 7.69
CA LEU A 561 -9.13 13.32 6.89
C LEU A 561 -10.58 13.72 7.15
N GLU A 562 -10.90 14.14 8.36
CA GLU A 562 -12.22 14.70 8.69
C GLU A 562 -12.42 16.10 8.10
N ALA A 563 -11.40 16.96 8.17
CA ALA A 563 -11.46 18.33 7.64
C ALA A 563 -11.50 18.38 6.10
N GLU A 564 -10.79 17.48 5.42
CA GLU A 564 -10.76 17.37 3.96
C GLU A 564 -10.98 15.90 3.54
N PRO A 565 -12.26 15.43 3.53
CA PRO A 565 -12.58 14.04 3.22
C PRO A 565 -12.10 13.62 1.83
N VAL A 566 -11.35 12.52 1.80
CA VAL A 566 -10.93 11.85 0.57
C VAL A 566 -11.56 10.46 0.56
N PRO A 567 -12.57 10.18 -0.29
CA PRO A 567 -13.30 8.91 -0.29
C PRO A 567 -12.40 7.67 -0.31
N GLU A 568 -11.34 7.71 -1.10
CA GLU A 568 -10.37 6.62 -1.27
C GLU A 568 -9.55 6.36 0.01
N LEU A 569 -9.36 7.37 0.87
CA LEU A 569 -8.69 7.22 2.17
C LEU A 569 -9.67 6.89 3.31
N GLY A 570 -10.96 6.73 3.03
CA GLY A 570 -11.95 6.32 4.02
C GLY A 570 -11.67 4.93 4.62
N PHE A 571 -11.02 4.04 3.87
CA PHE A 571 -10.48 2.79 4.42
C PHE A 571 -9.40 3.04 5.48
N LEU A 572 -8.41 3.89 5.17
CA LEU A 572 -7.34 4.22 6.11
C LEU A 572 -7.89 4.86 7.39
N ALA A 573 -8.86 5.78 7.27
CA ALA A 573 -9.49 6.41 8.43
C ALA A 573 -10.10 5.37 9.38
N ARG A 574 -10.81 4.37 8.85
CA ARG A 574 -11.40 3.29 9.64
C ARG A 574 -10.34 2.41 10.31
N VAL A 575 -9.26 2.08 9.58
CA VAL A 575 -8.11 1.35 10.15
C VAL A 575 -7.49 2.13 11.30
N LEU A 576 -7.26 3.44 11.14
CA LEU A 576 -6.67 4.28 12.19
C LEU A 576 -7.59 4.54 13.39
N GLN A 577 -8.89 4.25 13.28
CA GLN A 577 -9.86 4.32 14.37
C GLN A 577 -10.00 2.99 15.14
N SER A 578 -9.67 1.85 14.51
CA SER A 578 -9.84 0.52 15.10
C SER A 578 -8.73 0.18 16.10
N PRO A 579 -9.04 -0.12 17.38
CA PRO A 579 -8.03 -0.51 18.38
C PRO A 579 -7.20 -1.73 17.98
N THR A 580 -7.81 -2.72 17.32
CA THR A 580 -7.15 -3.93 16.80
C THR A 580 -6.14 -3.58 15.71
N ALA A 581 -6.54 -2.73 14.76
CA ALA A 581 -5.68 -2.30 13.67
C ALA A 581 -4.54 -1.37 14.12
N LEU A 582 -4.70 -0.66 15.24
CA LEU A 582 -3.62 0.15 15.81
C LEU A 582 -2.46 -0.69 16.30
N LYS A 583 -2.76 -1.78 17.01
CA LYS A 583 -1.70 -2.68 17.48
C LYS A 583 -1.02 -3.40 16.31
N LEU A 584 -1.77 -3.71 15.24
CA LEU A 584 -1.21 -4.20 13.97
C LEU A 584 -0.19 -3.20 13.39
N CYS A 585 -0.58 -1.93 13.29
CA CYS A 585 0.32 -0.89 12.77
C CYS A 585 1.55 -0.73 13.68
N GLU A 586 1.36 -0.77 15.01
CA GLU A 586 2.46 -0.72 15.97
C GLU A 586 3.45 -1.88 15.78
N ALA A 587 2.96 -3.12 15.67
CA ALA A 587 3.79 -4.30 15.42
C ALA A 587 4.57 -4.17 14.10
N THR A 588 3.89 -3.72 13.04
CA THR A 588 4.48 -3.54 11.71
C THR A 588 5.58 -2.47 11.70
N LEU A 589 5.37 -1.35 12.40
CA LEU A 589 6.29 -0.21 12.39
C LEU A 589 7.47 -0.37 13.35
N LYS A 590 7.34 -1.17 14.42
CA LYS A 590 8.40 -1.42 15.41
C LYS A 590 9.19 -2.70 15.15
N GLY A 591 8.71 -3.57 14.25
CA GLY A 591 9.37 -4.82 13.90
C GLY A 591 10.79 -4.64 13.33
N PRO A 592 11.66 -5.65 13.45
CA PRO A 592 12.97 -5.66 12.81
C PRO A 592 12.86 -5.68 11.27
N ALA A 593 14.00 -5.44 10.61
CA ALA A 593 14.13 -5.67 9.18
C ALA A 593 13.92 -7.16 8.86
N ALA A 594 13.16 -7.43 7.80
CA ALA A 594 13.09 -8.76 7.22
C ALA A 594 14.42 -9.09 6.51
N THR A 595 14.90 -10.33 6.67
CA THR A 595 16.11 -10.83 6.00
C THR A 595 15.74 -11.84 4.93
N ASP A 596 16.43 -11.75 3.79
CA ASP A 596 16.04 -12.42 2.55
C ASP A 596 17.22 -13.15 1.89
N ASP A 597 18.18 -13.66 2.68
CA ASP A 597 19.43 -14.28 2.22
C ASP A 597 19.22 -15.33 1.11
N ARG A 598 18.22 -16.21 1.24
CA ARG A 598 17.88 -17.23 0.24
C ARG A 598 17.28 -16.60 -1.00
N THR A 599 16.37 -15.64 -0.83
CA THR A 599 15.78 -14.90 -1.94
C THR A 599 16.85 -14.14 -2.73
N ALA A 600 17.77 -13.47 -2.05
CA ALA A 600 18.90 -12.75 -2.67
C ALA A 600 19.79 -13.71 -3.48
N ALA A 601 20.15 -14.86 -2.91
CA ALA A 601 20.93 -15.89 -3.60
C ALA A 601 20.21 -16.44 -4.85
N LEU A 602 18.90 -16.65 -4.77
CA LEU A 602 18.08 -17.08 -5.91
C LEU A 602 18.03 -15.99 -7.00
N VAL A 603 17.81 -14.74 -6.61
CA VAL A 603 17.76 -13.59 -7.52
C VAL A 603 19.08 -13.46 -8.30
N GLU A 604 20.21 -13.61 -7.61
CA GLU A 604 21.53 -13.62 -8.25
C GLU A 604 21.70 -14.82 -9.18
N ALA A 605 21.38 -16.03 -8.71
CA ALA A 605 21.54 -17.27 -9.47
C ALA A 605 20.73 -17.29 -10.78
N LEU A 606 19.51 -16.73 -10.75
CA LEU A 606 18.62 -16.64 -11.92
C LEU A 606 18.86 -15.39 -12.78
N GLY A 607 19.82 -14.53 -12.42
CA GLY A 607 20.08 -13.26 -13.13
C GLY A 607 18.87 -12.33 -13.14
N LEU A 608 18.04 -12.37 -12.10
CA LEU A 608 16.86 -11.51 -11.95
C LEU A 608 17.29 -10.10 -11.53
N PRO A 609 16.45 -9.07 -11.75
CA PRO A 609 16.75 -7.73 -11.25
C PRO A 609 17.00 -7.76 -9.73
N PRO A 610 18.14 -7.22 -9.25
CA PRO A 610 18.44 -7.23 -7.83
C PRO A 610 17.40 -6.41 -7.06
N ALA A 611 17.20 -6.78 -5.79
CA ALA A 611 16.40 -5.96 -4.89
C ALA A 611 17.00 -4.55 -4.82
N ALA A 612 16.16 -3.56 -5.11
CA ALA A 612 16.49 -2.16 -4.93
C ALA A 612 15.59 -1.59 -3.84
N ARG A 613 16.04 -0.54 -3.18
CA ARG A 613 15.18 0.23 -2.28
C ARG A 613 14.00 0.79 -3.07
N TYR A 614 12.81 0.67 -2.48
CA TYR A 614 11.61 1.32 -2.99
C TYR A 614 11.63 2.82 -2.63
N ASP A 615 12.59 3.54 -3.20
CA ASP A 615 12.89 4.96 -2.94
C ASP A 615 11.98 5.93 -3.72
N ALA A 616 12.24 7.23 -3.62
CA ALA A 616 11.49 8.27 -4.33
C ALA A 616 11.51 8.11 -5.86
N GLN A 617 12.59 7.57 -6.44
CA GLN A 617 12.66 7.34 -7.88
C GLN A 617 11.79 6.15 -8.29
N ALA A 618 11.84 5.05 -7.52
CA ALA A 618 10.99 3.89 -7.73
C ALA A 618 9.50 4.20 -7.50
N GLN A 619 9.20 5.08 -6.53
CA GLN A 619 7.86 5.54 -6.20
C GLN A 619 7.34 6.66 -7.11
N LEU A 620 8.20 7.27 -7.95
CA LEU A 620 7.85 8.49 -8.68
C LEU A 620 6.57 8.35 -9.50
N LYS A 621 6.48 7.28 -10.28
CA LYS A 621 5.31 7.00 -11.12
C LYS A 621 4.06 6.75 -10.28
N THR A 622 4.22 6.11 -9.13
CA THR A 622 3.16 5.91 -8.15
C THR A 622 2.67 7.25 -7.59
N PHE A 623 3.57 8.17 -7.20
CA PHE A 623 3.18 9.51 -6.72
C PHE A 623 2.52 10.37 -7.81
N GLU A 624 3.04 10.35 -9.03
CA GLU A 624 2.38 10.99 -10.18
C GLU A 624 0.95 10.47 -10.37
N ARG A 625 0.75 9.16 -10.19
CA ARG A 625 -0.56 8.53 -10.30
C ARG A 625 -1.48 8.90 -9.13
N LEU A 626 -0.98 8.79 -7.90
CA LEU A 626 -1.70 9.20 -6.70
C LEU A 626 -2.14 10.67 -6.80
N ALA A 627 -1.30 11.55 -7.34
CA ALA A 627 -1.67 12.95 -7.54
C ALA A 627 -2.73 13.14 -8.63
N GLN A 628 -2.67 12.39 -9.74
CA GLN A 628 -3.74 12.39 -10.75
C GLN A 628 -5.07 11.91 -10.18
N ASP A 629 -5.04 10.97 -9.24
CA ASP A 629 -6.22 10.44 -8.56
C ASP A 629 -6.62 11.28 -7.34
N GLY A 630 -5.94 12.42 -7.07
CA GLY A 630 -6.25 13.34 -5.97
C GLY A 630 -5.78 12.91 -4.58
N LEU A 631 -5.04 11.80 -4.48
CA LEU A 631 -4.61 11.16 -3.23
C LEU A 631 -3.28 11.70 -2.69
N ALA A 632 -2.44 12.27 -3.54
CA ALA A 632 -1.19 12.91 -3.15
C ALA A 632 -1.11 14.35 -3.71
N ARG A 633 -0.32 15.20 -3.05
CA ARG A 633 0.00 16.55 -3.56
C ARG A 633 1.46 16.60 -3.95
N LEU A 634 1.72 16.47 -5.24
CA LEU A 634 3.04 16.74 -5.79
C LEU A 634 3.39 18.23 -5.61
N PRO A 635 4.69 18.59 -5.56
CA PRO A 635 5.11 19.98 -5.53
C PRO A 635 4.50 20.76 -6.71
N HIS A 636 3.91 21.91 -6.42
CA HIS A 636 3.29 22.80 -7.39
C HIS A 636 4.05 24.13 -7.46
N LYS A 637 3.92 24.86 -8.58
CA LYS A 637 4.54 26.19 -8.75
C LYS A 637 4.06 27.25 -7.75
N ASP A 638 2.88 27.03 -7.16
CA ASP A 638 2.31 27.91 -6.14
C ASP A 638 2.84 27.58 -4.74
N ASP A 639 3.61 26.48 -4.60
CA ASP A 639 4.29 26.17 -3.35
C ASP A 639 5.40 27.21 -3.09
N GLN A 640 5.67 27.44 -1.81
CA GLN A 640 6.75 28.34 -1.41
C GLN A 640 8.10 27.85 -1.94
N PRO A 641 8.88 28.70 -2.65
CA PRO A 641 10.13 28.27 -3.24
C PRO A 641 11.16 27.92 -2.16
N TYR A 642 11.81 26.79 -2.34
CA TYR A 642 12.92 26.35 -1.51
C TYR A 642 14.20 27.16 -1.81
N LEU A 643 14.41 27.54 -3.08
CA LEU A 643 15.53 28.33 -3.55
C LEU A 643 15.06 29.34 -4.58
N TRP A 644 15.54 30.58 -4.52
CA TRP A 644 15.24 31.59 -5.53
C TRP A 644 16.38 32.59 -5.69
N PHE A 645 16.45 33.21 -6.86
CA PHE A 645 17.43 34.25 -7.19
C PHE A 645 16.84 35.24 -8.19
N SER A 646 17.37 36.46 -8.19
CA SER A 646 16.95 37.49 -9.13
C SER A 646 17.84 37.44 -10.37
N GLU A 647 17.26 37.76 -11.52
CA GLU A 647 17.97 37.91 -12.78
C GLU A 647 17.49 39.21 -13.44
N THR A 648 18.43 40.10 -13.72
CA THR A 648 18.17 41.31 -14.51
C THR A 648 18.80 41.15 -15.88
N THR A 649 18.01 41.41 -16.94
CA THR A 649 18.49 41.45 -18.32
C THR A 649 18.13 42.77 -18.97
N GLU A 650 19.03 43.26 -19.81
CA GLU A 650 18.87 44.53 -20.52
C GLU A 650 19.25 44.36 -21.99
N GLY A 651 18.51 45.01 -22.88
CA GLY A 651 18.81 45.00 -24.31
C GLY A 651 17.85 45.82 -25.12
N GLY A 652 17.71 45.46 -26.39
CA GLY A 652 16.86 46.15 -27.34
C GLY A 652 15.86 45.21 -28.00
N VAL A 653 14.66 45.72 -28.28
CA VAL A 653 13.61 45.07 -29.09
C VAL A 653 13.12 46.01 -30.19
N GLY A 654 12.64 45.44 -31.29
CA GLY A 654 12.04 46.17 -32.40
C GLY A 654 11.11 45.26 -33.22
N PRO A 655 10.41 45.79 -34.23
CA PRO A 655 9.55 44.99 -35.10
C PRO A 655 10.31 43.78 -35.68
N VAL A 656 9.64 42.63 -35.82
CA VAL A 656 10.27 41.41 -36.37
C VAL A 656 10.90 41.72 -37.74
N GLY A 657 12.21 41.49 -37.85
CA GLY A 657 13.00 41.75 -39.07
C GLY A 657 13.58 43.17 -39.18
N ALA A 658 13.32 44.06 -38.22
CA ALA A 658 13.87 45.41 -38.14
C ALA A 658 14.95 45.54 -37.03
N PRO A 659 15.75 46.63 -37.01
CA PRO A 659 16.69 46.89 -35.92
C PRO A 659 15.99 47.00 -34.56
N ALA A 660 16.62 46.42 -33.54
CA ALA A 660 16.09 46.36 -32.19
C ALA A 660 16.52 47.58 -31.36
N ASP A 661 16.01 48.75 -31.74
CA ASP A 661 16.49 50.05 -31.22
C ASP A 661 15.75 50.53 -29.95
N THR A 662 14.68 49.85 -29.54
CA THR A 662 13.90 50.25 -28.36
C THR A 662 14.41 49.52 -27.12
N PRO A 663 14.80 50.22 -26.04
CA PRO A 663 15.31 49.57 -24.84
C PRO A 663 14.24 48.69 -24.19
N CYS A 664 14.65 47.53 -23.69
CA CYS A 664 13.80 46.58 -23.00
C CYS A 664 14.61 45.93 -21.88
N SER A 665 14.09 46.00 -20.67
CA SER A 665 14.71 45.43 -19.48
C SER A 665 13.75 44.48 -18.77
N MET A 666 14.26 43.37 -18.25
CA MET A 666 13.48 42.40 -17.50
C MET A 666 14.10 42.25 -16.10
N ALA A 667 13.28 42.40 -15.06
CA ALA A 667 13.63 42.15 -13.68
C ALA A 667 12.87 40.92 -13.20
N LEU A 668 13.51 39.76 -13.28
CA LEU A 668 12.90 38.46 -13.03
C LEU A 668 13.37 37.89 -11.69
N THR A 669 12.50 37.08 -11.07
CA THR A 669 12.83 36.19 -9.97
C THR A 669 12.61 34.77 -10.44
N LEU A 670 13.68 33.98 -10.42
CA LEU A 670 13.67 32.56 -10.74
C LEU A 670 13.54 31.77 -9.44
N SER A 671 12.53 30.92 -9.37
CA SER A 671 12.10 30.22 -8.17
C SER A 671 12.05 28.71 -8.40
N ILE A 672 12.56 27.98 -7.41
CA ILE A 672 12.63 26.52 -7.40
C ILE A 672 11.87 26.04 -6.18
N ALA A 673 10.69 25.46 -6.41
CA ALA A 673 9.85 24.89 -5.36
C ALA A 673 10.35 23.51 -4.92
N SER A 674 10.93 22.73 -5.83
CA SER A 674 11.40 21.38 -5.50
C SER A 674 12.51 20.86 -6.42
N MET A 675 13.23 19.84 -5.96
CA MET A 675 14.14 19.07 -6.81
C MET A 675 13.40 18.26 -7.88
N TYR A 676 12.13 17.89 -7.66
CA TYR A 676 11.28 17.25 -8.68
C TYR A 676 11.12 18.17 -9.90
N GLN A 677 10.79 19.45 -9.67
CA GLN A 677 10.69 20.48 -10.71
C GLN A 677 11.98 20.58 -11.55
N LEU A 678 13.16 20.57 -10.90
CA LEU A 678 14.44 20.67 -11.59
C LEU A 678 14.86 19.40 -12.32
N VAL A 679 14.80 18.26 -11.65
CA VAL A 679 15.38 17.02 -12.18
C VAL A 679 14.43 16.37 -13.18
N LYS A 680 13.12 16.40 -12.89
CA LYS A 680 12.11 15.75 -13.71
C LYS A 680 11.55 16.66 -14.78
N GLU A 681 11.11 17.85 -14.41
CA GLU A 681 10.52 18.81 -15.37
C GLU A 681 11.57 19.66 -16.07
N ARG A 682 12.78 19.77 -15.48
CA ARG A 682 13.82 20.72 -15.90
C ARG A 682 13.29 22.13 -16.03
N ARG A 683 12.37 22.48 -15.16
CA ARG A 683 11.64 23.73 -15.17
C ARG A 683 12.06 24.58 -13.98
N VAL A 684 12.04 25.89 -14.14
CA VAL A 684 12.21 26.88 -13.08
C VAL A 684 11.08 27.89 -13.23
N ASP A 685 10.38 28.20 -12.13
CA ASP A 685 9.28 29.15 -12.16
C ASP A 685 9.84 30.57 -12.27
N VAL A 686 9.16 31.43 -13.01
CA VAL A 686 9.56 32.83 -13.22
C VAL A 686 8.43 33.76 -12.85
N SER A 687 8.75 34.75 -12.02
CA SER A 687 7.92 35.92 -11.73
C SER A 687 8.74 37.20 -11.92
N GLY A 688 8.08 38.36 -11.92
CA GLY A 688 8.74 39.65 -12.06
C GLY A 688 8.07 40.56 -13.08
N GLU A 689 8.82 41.52 -13.58
CA GLU A 689 8.31 42.59 -14.43
C GLU A 689 9.24 42.87 -15.62
N LEU A 690 8.65 43.35 -16.70
CA LEU A 690 9.35 43.74 -17.92
C LEU A 690 9.01 45.20 -18.25
N THR A 691 10.03 46.01 -18.51
CA THR A 691 9.87 47.40 -18.95
C THR A 691 10.33 47.51 -20.38
N CYS A 692 9.37 47.49 -21.32
CA CYS A 692 9.65 47.52 -22.76
C CYS A 692 8.68 48.50 -23.43
N PRO A 693 9.06 49.78 -23.61
CA PRO A 693 8.19 50.83 -24.16
C PRO A 693 7.63 50.54 -25.56
N ALA A 694 8.25 49.64 -26.32
CA ALA A 694 7.73 49.17 -27.61
C ALA A 694 6.43 48.34 -27.47
N VAL A 695 6.16 47.79 -26.29
CA VAL A 695 4.96 47.00 -25.98
C VAL A 695 3.95 47.86 -25.24
N HIS A 696 4.37 48.44 -24.11
CA HIS A 696 3.53 49.26 -23.25
C HIS A 696 4.39 50.28 -22.47
N ALA A 697 3.81 51.43 -22.13
CA ALA A 697 4.54 52.51 -21.44
C ALA A 697 4.85 52.17 -19.97
N GLU A 698 3.93 51.48 -19.29
CA GLU A 698 4.11 50.95 -17.94
C GLU A 698 4.67 49.51 -17.96
N PRO A 699 5.34 49.06 -16.88
CA PRO A 699 5.87 47.70 -16.78
C PRO A 699 4.78 46.63 -16.96
N LEU A 700 5.12 45.58 -17.71
CA LEU A 700 4.31 44.38 -17.83
C LEU A 700 4.65 43.41 -16.69
N VAL A 701 3.63 42.84 -16.06
CA VAL A 701 3.78 41.87 -14.98
C VAL A 701 3.74 40.46 -15.54
N VAL A 702 4.64 39.58 -15.09
CA VAL A 702 4.60 38.15 -15.41
C VAL A 702 3.46 37.49 -14.64
N GLU A 703 2.39 37.09 -15.35
CA GLU A 703 1.27 36.34 -14.77
C GLU A 703 1.62 34.85 -14.63
N ARG A 704 2.31 34.29 -15.64
CA ARG A 704 2.85 32.92 -15.61
C ARG A 704 4.18 32.91 -16.33
N GLY A 705 5.22 32.34 -15.72
CA GLY A 705 6.53 32.28 -16.35
C GLY A 705 7.26 30.99 -16.03
N ASP A 706 7.90 30.42 -17.05
CA ASP A 706 8.66 29.18 -16.96
C ASP A 706 9.99 29.31 -17.71
N VAL A 707 11.04 28.73 -17.14
CA VAL A 707 12.32 28.49 -17.81
C VAL A 707 12.58 27.00 -17.89
N TRP A 708 12.75 26.48 -19.09
CA TRP A 708 13.20 25.10 -19.31
C TRP A 708 14.70 25.04 -19.53
N ILE A 709 15.35 24.15 -18.78
CA ILE A 709 16.79 23.90 -18.84
C ILE A 709 17.02 22.70 -19.75
N ARG A 710 17.70 22.93 -20.88
CA ARG A 710 17.96 21.93 -21.93
C ARG A 710 16.70 21.16 -22.31
N PRO A 711 15.67 21.86 -22.84
CA PRO A 711 14.38 21.25 -23.17
C PRO A 711 14.51 20.06 -24.14
N GLU A 712 15.56 20.03 -24.95
CA GLU A 712 15.80 18.98 -25.96
C GLU A 712 16.93 18.01 -25.61
N GLU A 713 17.39 17.93 -24.35
CA GLU A 713 18.51 17.05 -23.93
C GLU A 713 19.84 17.29 -24.64
N GLY A 714 19.97 18.41 -25.37
CA GLY A 714 21.11 18.71 -26.23
C GLY A 714 21.05 18.10 -27.62
N ILE A 715 19.90 17.55 -28.04
CA ILE A 715 19.61 17.33 -29.46
C ILE A 715 19.62 18.71 -30.13
N PRO A 716 20.36 18.90 -31.23
CA PRO A 716 20.37 20.18 -31.91
C PRO A 716 19.08 20.36 -32.72
N HIS A 717 18.54 21.58 -32.70
CA HIS A 717 17.30 21.97 -33.38
C HIS A 717 17.36 21.81 -34.92
N GLN A 718 18.57 21.72 -35.48
CA GLN A 718 18.89 21.50 -36.90
C GLN A 718 20.14 20.63 -36.97
N HIS A 719 20.46 19.98 -38.10
CA HIS A 719 21.66 19.14 -38.29
C HIS A 719 23.01 19.93 -38.23
N GLY A 720 23.11 20.95 -37.38
CA GLY A 720 24.25 21.84 -37.22
C GLY A 720 24.73 21.93 -35.77
N LEU A 721 25.63 22.90 -35.53
CA LEU A 721 26.38 23.07 -34.28
C LEU A 721 25.66 23.97 -33.25
N ARG A 722 24.35 24.20 -33.40
CA ARG A 722 23.54 25.06 -32.51
C ARG A 722 22.71 24.21 -31.55
N HIS A 723 22.92 24.39 -30.25
CA HIS A 723 22.22 23.66 -29.20
C HIS A 723 21.38 24.62 -28.36
N GLN A 724 20.13 24.25 -28.08
CA GLN A 724 19.27 24.99 -27.14
C GLN A 724 19.75 24.75 -25.71
N LEU A 725 20.00 25.82 -24.97
CA LEU A 725 20.40 25.77 -23.56
C LEU A 725 19.23 26.05 -22.63
N LEU A 726 18.53 27.17 -22.83
CA LEU A 726 17.40 27.60 -22.01
C LEU A 726 16.28 28.11 -22.90
N THR A 727 15.03 27.87 -22.50
CA THR A 727 13.84 28.47 -23.13
C THR A 727 12.98 29.11 -22.06
N TYR A 728 12.73 30.40 -22.19
CA TYR A 728 11.84 31.19 -21.35
C TYR A 728 10.49 31.26 -22.06
N ARG A 729 9.38 30.98 -21.37
CA ARG A 729 8.04 31.32 -21.84
C ARG A 729 7.29 32.05 -20.76
N LEU A 730 6.89 33.27 -21.07
CA LEU A 730 6.21 34.16 -20.15
C LEU A 730 4.88 34.58 -20.73
N SER A 731 3.83 34.50 -19.93
CA SER A 731 2.55 35.17 -20.12
C SER A 731 2.57 36.45 -19.30
N LEU A 732 2.33 37.58 -19.96
CA LEU A 732 2.47 38.91 -19.40
C LEU A 732 1.14 39.65 -19.43
N VAL A 733 0.92 40.51 -18.45
CA VAL A 733 -0.24 41.41 -18.38
C VAL A 733 0.25 42.84 -18.28
N ASP A 734 -0.26 43.72 -19.14
CA ASP A 734 -0.02 45.17 -19.06
C ASP A 734 -0.99 45.84 -18.07
N ALA A 735 -0.72 47.11 -17.75
CA ALA A 735 -1.53 47.87 -16.77
C ALA A 735 -3.00 48.07 -17.20
N ASP A 736 -3.28 48.00 -18.51
CA ASP A 736 -4.62 48.12 -19.08
C ASP A 736 -5.36 46.76 -19.14
N GLY A 737 -4.72 45.67 -18.67
CA GLY A 737 -5.27 44.32 -18.67
C GLY A 737 -5.09 43.56 -19.99
N GLY A 738 -4.30 44.09 -20.92
CA GLY A 738 -3.89 43.41 -22.14
C GLY A 738 -2.93 42.25 -21.86
N ARG A 739 -3.12 41.13 -22.56
CA ARG A 739 -2.33 39.91 -22.42
C ARG A 739 -1.33 39.75 -23.56
N TRP A 740 -0.10 39.41 -23.18
CA TRP A 740 1.03 39.25 -24.09
C TRP A 740 1.78 37.95 -23.78
N TRP A 741 2.56 37.48 -24.73
CA TRP A 741 3.49 36.38 -24.52
C TRP A 741 4.90 36.81 -24.92
N LEU A 742 5.89 36.26 -24.22
CA LEU A 742 7.31 36.37 -24.55
C LEU A 742 7.93 34.98 -24.60
N GLU A 743 8.63 34.68 -25.70
CA GLU A 743 9.47 33.50 -25.80
C GLU A 743 10.94 33.91 -25.93
N GLY A 744 11.76 33.46 -24.97
CA GLY A 744 13.19 33.76 -24.92
C GLY A 744 14.00 32.50 -25.14
N ASN A 745 15.01 32.53 -26.00
CA ASN A 745 15.80 31.36 -26.35
C ASN A 745 17.31 31.61 -26.22
N LYS A 746 17.97 30.80 -25.40
CA LYS A 746 19.43 30.83 -25.22
C LYS A 746 20.06 29.63 -25.91
N HIS A 747 21.09 29.88 -26.71
CA HIS A 747 21.73 28.85 -27.53
C HIS A 747 23.25 28.84 -27.37
N ALA A 748 23.85 27.65 -27.46
CA ALA A 748 25.30 27.46 -27.60
C ALA A 748 25.67 27.17 -29.07
N ARG A 749 26.78 27.72 -29.54
CA ARG A 749 27.38 27.41 -30.86
C ARG A 749 28.91 27.40 -30.78
N ALA A 750 29.57 26.58 -31.59
CA ALA A 750 31.03 26.52 -31.66
C ALA A 750 31.63 27.79 -32.35
N ARG A 751 31.89 28.85 -31.58
CA ARG A 751 32.53 30.10 -32.02
C ARG A 751 33.42 30.70 -30.92
N ARG A 752 34.25 31.70 -31.26
CA ARG A 752 35.21 32.37 -30.34
C ARG A 752 34.57 33.30 -29.30
N ASP A 753 33.26 33.53 -29.38
CA ASP A 753 32.49 34.48 -28.55
C ASP A 753 31.71 33.81 -27.41
N VAL A 754 32.25 32.72 -26.85
CA VAL A 754 31.62 31.90 -25.80
C VAL A 754 31.08 32.73 -24.63
N TRP A 755 31.83 33.75 -24.19
CA TRP A 755 31.45 34.60 -23.06
C TRP A 755 30.23 35.51 -23.34
N ARG A 756 30.00 35.87 -24.61
CA ARG A 756 28.80 36.62 -25.03
C ARG A 756 27.60 35.66 -25.12
N GLN A 757 27.80 34.46 -25.67
CA GLN A 757 26.75 33.45 -25.81
C GLN A 757 26.21 32.97 -24.45
N THR A 758 27.04 32.98 -23.39
CA THR A 758 26.61 32.60 -22.04
C THR A 758 25.69 33.63 -21.38
N ARG A 759 25.48 34.82 -21.97
CA ARG A 759 24.69 35.90 -21.35
C ARG A 759 23.58 36.46 -22.22
N ALA A 760 23.59 36.19 -23.53
CA ALA A 760 22.60 36.68 -24.47
C ALA A 760 21.37 35.76 -24.54
N LEU A 761 20.20 36.37 -24.60
CA LEU A 761 18.89 35.75 -24.78
C LEU A 761 18.21 36.42 -25.97
N THR A 762 17.88 35.63 -27.00
CA THR A 762 17.05 36.13 -28.10
C THR A 762 15.60 36.09 -27.65
N VAL A 763 14.87 37.19 -27.79
CA VAL A 763 13.48 37.30 -27.32
C VAL A 763 12.54 37.63 -28.47
N GLU A 764 11.36 37.05 -28.44
CA GLU A 764 10.23 37.35 -29.31
C GLU A 764 9.02 37.67 -28.44
N ILE A 765 8.27 38.72 -28.80
CA ILE A 765 7.12 39.22 -28.04
C ILE A 765 5.93 39.36 -28.98
N GLY A 766 4.79 38.82 -28.58
CA GLY A 766 3.53 38.91 -29.32
C GLY A 766 2.34 39.11 -28.40
N ARG A 767 1.20 39.50 -28.97
CA ARG A 767 -0.07 39.57 -28.24
C ARG A 767 -0.67 38.16 -28.12
N GLU A 768 -1.44 37.88 -27.08
CA GLU A 768 -2.07 36.57 -26.91
C GLU A 768 -2.89 36.17 -28.15
N GLY A 769 -2.59 34.99 -28.73
CA GLY A 769 -3.24 34.49 -29.95
C GLY A 769 -2.67 35.02 -31.28
N GLU A 770 -1.70 35.94 -31.23
CA GLU A 770 -1.05 36.53 -32.41
C GLU A 770 0.43 36.11 -32.53
N PRO A 771 1.01 36.10 -33.75
CA PRO A 771 2.44 35.85 -33.94
C PRO A 771 3.30 36.97 -33.34
N ALA A 772 4.61 36.74 -33.22
CA ALA A 772 5.54 37.73 -32.69
C ALA A 772 5.46 39.03 -33.48
N ALA A 773 5.22 40.14 -32.78
CA ALA A 773 5.24 41.48 -33.35
C ALA A 773 6.62 42.13 -33.17
N LEU A 774 7.33 41.79 -32.10
CA LEU A 774 8.64 42.31 -31.77
C LEU A 774 9.66 41.17 -31.58
N ALA A 775 10.91 41.43 -31.93
CA ALA A 775 12.03 40.56 -31.66
C ALA A 775 13.27 41.37 -31.25
N GLY A 776 14.18 40.73 -30.52
CA GLY A 776 15.39 41.41 -30.03
C GLY A 776 16.37 40.48 -29.32
N GLU A 777 17.39 41.10 -28.73
CA GLU A 777 18.40 40.41 -27.90
C GLU A 777 18.52 41.18 -26.58
N VAL A 778 18.35 40.47 -25.48
CA VAL A 778 18.61 40.97 -24.12
C VAL A 778 19.80 40.21 -23.53
N VAL A 779 20.58 40.89 -22.70
CA VAL A 779 21.83 40.35 -22.16
C VAL A 779 21.86 40.56 -20.65
N VAL A 780 22.32 39.56 -19.90
CA VAL A 780 22.63 39.73 -18.48
C VAL A 780 23.88 40.63 -18.33
N PRO A 781 23.81 41.76 -17.61
CA PRO A 781 24.95 42.65 -17.39
C PRO A 781 26.16 41.93 -16.76
N ALA A 782 27.37 42.31 -17.17
CA ALA A 782 28.60 41.61 -16.81
C ALA A 782 28.94 41.71 -15.31
N ASP A 783 28.63 42.87 -14.74
CA ASP A 783 28.86 43.29 -13.37
C ASP A 783 27.82 42.74 -12.40
N SER A 784 26.62 42.40 -12.88
CA SER A 784 25.55 41.82 -12.06
C SER A 784 25.60 40.28 -12.03
N TYR A 785 26.19 39.62 -13.03
CA TYR A 785 26.15 38.17 -13.19
C TYR A 785 26.56 37.35 -11.94
N ILE A 786 27.71 37.64 -11.31
CA ILE A 786 28.18 36.90 -10.12
C ILE A 786 27.30 37.23 -8.91
N ARG A 787 26.95 38.50 -8.75
CA ARG A 787 26.14 39.00 -7.64
C ARG A 787 24.73 38.41 -7.66
N ASP A 788 24.15 38.27 -8.84
CA ASP A 788 22.76 37.86 -9.02
C ASP A 788 22.63 36.33 -9.07
N GLN A 789 23.54 35.63 -9.76
CA GLN A 789 23.41 34.19 -10.03
C GLN A 789 24.19 33.28 -9.06
N ILE A 790 25.15 33.82 -8.27
CA ILE A 790 25.95 33.03 -7.34
C ILE A 790 25.74 33.52 -5.91
N ASP A 791 25.90 34.82 -5.64
CA ASP A 791 25.77 35.37 -4.29
C ASP A 791 24.33 35.70 -3.90
N GLY A 792 23.49 36.02 -4.89
CA GLY A 792 22.08 36.38 -4.74
C GLY A 792 21.12 35.22 -4.52
N ILE A 793 21.63 33.98 -4.50
CA ILE A 793 20.83 32.78 -4.22
C ILE A 793 20.34 32.84 -2.77
N LYS A 794 19.03 32.97 -2.63
CA LYS A 794 18.30 32.86 -1.38
C LYS A 794 17.72 31.45 -1.26
N VAL A 795 17.67 30.94 -0.03
CA VAL A 795 17.14 29.62 0.29
C VAL A 795 16.15 29.79 1.44
N ASP A 796 15.14 28.93 1.51
CA ASP A 796 14.08 28.99 2.52
C ASP A 796 14.69 29.22 3.92
N PRO A 797 14.30 30.32 4.61
CA PRO A 797 14.87 30.68 5.90
C PRO A 797 14.64 29.61 6.98
N ARG A 798 13.62 28.74 6.83
CA ARG A 798 13.26 27.68 7.78
C ARG A 798 14.27 26.53 7.82
N LEU A 799 15.14 26.41 6.83
CA LEU A 799 16.13 25.34 6.75
C LEU A 799 17.32 25.56 7.68
N THR A 800 17.93 24.47 8.12
CA THR A 800 19.19 24.49 8.88
C THR A 800 20.35 25.04 8.05
N SER A 801 21.43 25.47 8.71
CA SER A 801 22.61 26.00 8.02
C SER A 801 23.28 24.96 7.10
N GLN A 802 23.22 23.67 7.46
CA GLN A 802 23.77 22.59 6.65
C GLN A 802 22.93 22.35 5.39
N GLU A 803 21.60 22.31 5.53
CA GLU A 803 20.67 22.15 4.42
C GLU A 803 20.76 23.32 3.44
N LYS A 804 20.86 24.56 3.92
CA LYS A 804 21.06 25.75 3.07
C LYS A 804 22.33 25.65 2.21
N ARG A 805 23.41 25.13 2.77
CA ARG A 805 24.67 24.91 2.02
C ARG A 805 24.52 23.78 1.01
N ALA A 806 23.91 22.67 1.41
CA ALA A 806 23.66 21.52 0.53
C ALA A 806 22.78 21.92 -0.66
N ALA A 807 21.67 22.64 -0.41
CA ALA A 807 20.80 23.22 -1.43
C ALA A 807 21.56 24.00 -2.49
N LYS A 808 22.34 24.99 -2.05
CA LYS A 808 23.09 25.89 -2.92
C LYS A 808 24.14 25.13 -3.73
N LEU A 809 24.87 24.21 -3.09
CA LEU A 809 25.89 23.39 -3.76
C LEU A 809 25.26 22.43 -4.77
N THR A 810 24.17 21.76 -4.42
CA THR A 810 23.45 20.84 -5.32
C THR A 810 22.92 21.59 -6.54
N TRP A 811 22.32 22.76 -6.36
CA TRP A 811 21.89 23.61 -7.46
C TRP A 811 23.05 24.02 -8.37
N LEU A 812 24.12 24.58 -7.81
CA LEU A 812 25.27 25.04 -8.61
C LEU A 812 25.95 23.90 -9.35
N ALA A 813 26.08 22.73 -8.71
CA ALA A 813 26.65 21.54 -9.32
C ALA A 813 25.77 21.02 -10.47
N TRP A 814 24.46 20.87 -10.23
CA TRP A 814 23.52 20.37 -11.22
C TRP A 814 23.39 21.33 -12.42
N PHE A 815 23.17 22.63 -12.16
CA PHE A 815 23.05 23.64 -13.20
C PHE A 815 24.35 23.78 -14.00
N GLY A 816 25.50 23.80 -13.31
CA GLY A 816 26.81 23.84 -13.94
C GLY A 816 27.08 22.63 -14.84
N LEU A 817 26.68 21.42 -14.40
CA LEU A 817 26.79 20.20 -15.20
C LEU A 817 25.92 20.27 -16.46
N GLU A 818 24.67 20.69 -16.34
CA GLU A 818 23.76 20.80 -17.49
C GLU A 818 24.23 21.86 -18.49
N MET A 819 24.58 23.06 -18.02
CA MET A 819 25.13 24.11 -18.88
C MET A 819 26.46 23.70 -19.51
N GLY A 820 27.34 23.02 -18.76
CA GLY A 820 28.61 22.50 -19.25
C GLY A 820 28.44 21.47 -20.37
N ARG A 821 27.53 20.50 -20.19
CA ARG A 821 27.16 19.54 -21.25
C ARG A 821 26.65 20.24 -22.51
N GLY A 822 25.81 21.25 -22.34
CA GLY A 822 25.28 22.05 -23.45
C GLY A 822 26.35 22.86 -24.19
N LEU A 823 27.31 23.45 -23.47
CA LEU A 823 28.40 24.24 -24.05
C LEU A 823 29.45 23.36 -24.74
N LEU A 824 29.76 22.18 -24.21
CA LEU A 824 30.74 21.25 -24.79
C LEU A 824 30.21 20.50 -26.02
N GLY A 825 28.89 20.26 -26.11
CA GLY A 825 28.25 19.56 -27.23
C GLY A 825 28.65 20.08 -28.63
N PRO A 826 28.49 21.38 -28.94
CA PRO A 826 28.93 21.97 -30.20
C PRO A 826 30.41 21.71 -30.53
N PHE A 827 31.30 21.82 -29.54
CA PHE A 827 32.75 21.63 -29.75
C PHE A 827 33.11 20.16 -29.96
N ALA A 828 32.51 19.26 -29.17
CA ALA A 828 32.71 17.82 -29.31
C ALA A 828 32.22 17.32 -30.67
N ARG A 829 31.09 17.82 -31.18
CA ARG A 829 30.60 17.50 -32.52
C ARG A 829 31.47 18.12 -33.60
N ALA A 830 31.90 19.37 -33.47
CA ALA A 830 32.84 19.96 -34.43
C ALA A 830 34.19 19.20 -34.46
N ALA A 831 34.69 18.75 -33.30
CA ALA A 831 35.87 17.90 -33.22
C ALA A 831 35.62 16.52 -33.85
N ALA A 832 34.45 15.91 -33.62
CA ALA A 832 34.06 14.65 -34.25
C ALA A 832 33.96 14.80 -35.78
N ASP A 833 33.34 15.86 -36.29
CA ASP A 833 33.26 16.16 -37.73
C ASP A 833 34.65 16.42 -38.35
N LEU A 834 35.59 16.99 -37.58
CA LEU A 834 36.99 17.17 -37.99
C LEU A 834 37.80 15.85 -37.94
N LEU A 835 37.49 14.97 -37.00
CA LEU A 835 38.13 13.66 -36.83
C LEU A 835 37.52 12.58 -37.74
N ASP A 836 36.30 12.80 -38.24
CA ASP A 836 35.67 11.97 -39.26
C ASP A 836 36.32 12.23 -40.62
N LEU A 837 37.51 11.64 -40.80
CA LEU A 837 38.32 11.64 -42.02
C LEU A 837 37.66 10.91 -43.21
N ARG A 838 36.36 10.58 -43.14
CA ARG A 838 35.58 10.01 -44.25
C ARG A 838 34.73 11.02 -45.01
N ARG A 839 35.13 12.29 -45.06
CA ARG A 839 34.72 13.12 -46.21
C ARG A 839 35.50 12.68 -47.44
N THR A 840 34.94 11.69 -48.13
CA THR A 840 35.17 11.45 -49.55
C THR A 840 35.30 12.77 -50.28
N GLN A 841 36.46 12.98 -50.91
CA GLN A 841 36.59 13.88 -52.05
C GLN A 841 35.49 13.50 -53.05
N THR A 842 34.48 14.36 -53.21
CA THR A 842 33.70 14.38 -54.44
C THR A 842 34.29 15.46 -55.35
N PRO A 843 34.89 15.08 -56.49
CA PRO A 843 35.38 16.03 -57.49
C PRO A 843 34.20 16.54 -58.31
N SER A 844 33.71 17.73 -58.02
CA SER A 844 32.97 18.54 -59.02
C SER A 844 32.96 20.01 -58.59
N GLU A 845 34.13 20.64 -58.65
CA GLU A 845 34.18 22.00 -59.18
C GLU A 845 33.80 21.92 -60.67
N HIS A 846 32.69 22.55 -61.04
CA HIS A 846 32.52 23.12 -62.37
C HIS A 846 31.94 24.52 -62.18
N PRO A 847 32.63 25.58 -62.65
CA PRO A 847 32.12 26.93 -62.58
C PRO A 847 31.13 27.15 -63.72
N ARG A 848 29.88 27.50 -63.39
CA ARG A 848 29.00 28.34 -64.21
C ARG A 848 28.11 29.18 -63.32
#